data_AF-A0A0D2M191-F1
#
_entry.id   AF-A0A0D2M191-F1
#
_cell.length_a   1.000
_cell.length_b   1.000
_cell.length_c   1.000
_cell.angle_alpha   90.00
_cell.angle_beta   90.00
_cell.angle_gamma   90.00
#
_symmetry.space_group_name_H-M   'P 1'
#
loop_
_entity.id
_entity.type
_entity.pdbx_description
1 polymer ?
#
loop_
_entity_poly.entity_id
_entity_poly.type
_entity_poly.pdbx_seq_one_letter_code
_entity_poly.pdbx_strand_id
1 'polypeptide(L)'
;MASSNTKLDPFVKEHTMEVSFKKEDFMSGKRYSTPNTWKSLMTGFDTPVMQDRPANKGKSGWFVGLTCLASIALVLATTRVAMTHPLSLMQLQNFVMRSSDSAMEVPTSELTSSQLNALSRTPDVQFDNYSLILKGQRIFIHSGEFHTFRLPVPSLWPDILEKVKAAGMNAVSVYTHMGLINPSPGVIDFGGFRALQPLYDAAKDAGIWIVLRPGTYINAETTAGGIAHWATSEVAGQLRTNATDWQAAWQDYIQGIIKVTAPNQISSGGPVIAIQVDNEYSQSPVSHAEYFAELEAVYHASDIVVPLTYNDPGEGSNFINGTGAVDLYGLDSYPQGFDCSNPTVWNPVTTNYHSYHAKVNPSQAWYFPEFQGGSFDAWGPTAPGYAPCRTLTGPDFQSVFNLELWASNAKLISYYMIFGGTSWGALPFHGVYTSYDYGATIAESRELTTKFDEIKRQALFLRSSPDFYKTDWIADASTGLSVSTNSAAFVTLLKNPDTNAAFYIVRQTSSTSTAITTFKLNVTVAGAPLQIPVVAPDITLGGRESKVIVTDYTFGAASKLAFSTAQIFYASTIGNRDILFLHGNSSQAHEAALHLTGTPNPLHSGPSPAVLFTNSSSPSLAQGTTLVSFLAGIDGLVTVWDSDTQLVLFADSVTAATFWAPVLAGAASDPLRNFWGVGTNTSILVGGPYLVREATLSGGKLALRGDLKEGVRLTVIGPKGISSVTWNDERVSPDATASASLTQSGGFVGQLSLRSAVTGLMVPKLTGWKFKDSLPEIQSSFDDRAWTVANHTTTNIPLKPYYGDGRILYGCDYGFCENIVLWRGHFNATGAEKSVNISVNGGEAFAASVWANDVFLGTSFGNSTNNRNILEETDDKFLFPEGALKAGKDNVITIVQDNMGLNETDGSNTDSSKSPRGVRGFALDGNEFGPWKVQGKIGGYTAFPDKTRGVFNEGGLFGERQGWHLPGFSTNGWASRDLSQGLPNNAAGVGFFISTFKLDLPTGIDAPISFTFEEPLGQPYRAILFVNGWMMGKRVANLGPQSKFPVHEGILDYHGENTVAVALWAMTPNVTIAPNLQLVLDAVYDGGVGNVVVDNPGWSAKGRA
;
A
#
# COMPACT_ATOMS: atom_id res chain seq x y z
N MET A 1 35.77 42.37 -36.79
CA MET A 1 37.24 42.60 -36.68
C MET A 1 37.78 41.42 -35.89
N ALA A 2 38.55 40.54 -36.50
CA ALA A 2 40.03 40.54 -36.46
C ALA A 2 40.58 40.33 -35.03
N SER A 3 41.49 39.41 -34.66
CA SER A 3 42.16 38.22 -35.24
C SER A 3 43.54 38.13 -34.55
N SER A 4 44.14 36.94 -34.43
CA SER A 4 45.56 36.69 -34.07
C SER A 4 45.94 36.96 -32.59
N ASN A 5 47.03 36.46 -32.00
CA ASN A 5 47.90 35.27 -32.16
C ASN A 5 49.02 35.40 -31.10
N THR A 6 49.56 34.30 -30.54
CA THR A 6 51.00 33.89 -30.61
C THR A 6 51.37 32.78 -29.62
N LYS A 7 52.45 32.03 -29.95
CA LYS A 7 53.08 30.94 -29.17
C LYS A 7 54.31 31.47 -28.40
N LEU A 8 54.83 30.72 -27.43
CA LEU A 8 56.24 30.22 -27.38
C LEU A 8 56.58 29.40 -26.10
N ASP A 9 57.72 28.70 -26.18
CA ASP A 9 58.30 27.65 -25.30
C ASP A 9 59.86 27.89 -25.27
N PRO A 10 60.82 27.03 -24.82
CA PRO A 10 60.78 25.68 -24.21
C PRO A 10 61.78 25.43 -23.02
N PHE A 11 61.98 24.14 -22.66
CA PHE A 11 63.02 23.49 -21.80
C PHE A 11 62.75 23.46 -20.27
N VAL A 12 62.61 22.32 -19.55
CA VAL A 12 63.30 20.99 -19.46
C VAL A 12 64.38 20.91 -18.36
N LYS A 13 64.18 19.98 -17.40
CA LYS A 13 65.23 19.08 -16.88
C LYS A 13 64.68 17.87 -16.12
N GLU A 14 65.24 16.70 -16.41
CA GLU A 14 64.94 15.40 -15.80
C GLU A 14 65.69 15.17 -14.48
N HIS A 15 65.29 14.16 -13.71
CA HIS A 15 66.22 13.21 -13.07
C HIS A 15 65.56 11.82 -12.92
N THR A 16 66.24 10.78 -13.40
CA THR A 16 65.89 9.35 -13.32
C THR A 16 66.90 8.59 -12.45
N MET A 17 66.46 7.52 -11.80
CA MET A 17 67.35 6.45 -11.32
C MET A 17 66.62 5.10 -11.30
N GLU A 18 67.11 4.14 -12.09
CA GLU A 18 66.82 2.70 -11.97
C GLU A 18 67.97 1.98 -11.25
N VAL A 19 67.69 0.91 -10.48
CA VAL A 19 68.60 -0.27 -10.36
C VAL A 19 67.81 -1.58 -10.08
N SER A 20 67.53 -2.34 -11.15
CA SER A 20 67.95 -3.75 -11.39
C SER A 20 67.74 -4.92 -10.36
N PHE A 21 67.04 -5.96 -10.85
CA PHE A 21 67.25 -7.44 -10.74
C PHE A 21 67.31 -8.23 -9.41
N LYS A 22 66.45 -9.26 -9.28
CA LYS A 22 66.80 -10.70 -9.52
C LYS A 22 65.57 -11.64 -9.51
N LYS A 23 65.77 -12.91 -9.94
CA LYS A 23 64.74 -13.95 -10.18
C LYS A 23 65.30 -15.34 -9.80
N GLU A 24 64.59 -16.11 -8.96
CA GLU A 24 64.79 -17.51 -8.49
C GLU A 24 63.97 -17.66 -7.17
N ASP A 25 63.35 -18.77 -6.74
CA ASP A 25 62.98 -20.02 -7.42
C ASP A 25 61.82 -20.75 -6.65
N PHE A 26 61.05 -21.58 -7.36
CA PHE A 26 60.16 -22.71 -6.96
C PHE A 26 59.42 -22.89 -5.59
N MET A 27 58.20 -23.47 -5.71
CA MET A 27 57.41 -24.31 -4.76
C MET A 27 56.66 -23.68 -3.56
N SER A 28 55.33 -23.55 -3.69
CA SER A 28 54.30 -24.34 -2.95
C SER A 28 52.97 -23.57 -2.84
N GLY A 29 51.84 -24.29 -2.96
CA GLY A 29 50.53 -23.66 -3.16
C GLY A 29 49.82 -23.22 -1.89
N LYS A 30 49.08 -22.11 -1.99
CA LYS A 30 47.81 -21.84 -1.29
C LYS A 30 47.05 -20.73 -2.01
N ARG A 31 45.74 -20.91 -2.21
CA ARG A 31 44.85 -19.86 -2.73
C ARG A 31 44.82 -18.70 -1.73
N TYR A 32 45.13 -17.49 -2.16
CA TYR A 32 44.82 -16.28 -1.42
C TYR A 32 43.59 -15.62 -2.05
N SER A 33 42.49 -15.63 -1.31
CA SER A 33 41.33 -14.80 -1.58
C SER A 33 41.61 -13.39 -1.07
N THR A 34 41.69 -12.41 -1.97
CA THR A 34 41.67 -10.99 -1.61
C THR A 34 40.23 -10.50 -1.50
N PRO A 35 39.75 -10.05 -0.32
CA PRO A 35 38.43 -9.47 -0.21
C PRO A 35 38.46 -8.02 -0.73
N ASN A 36 37.94 -7.80 -1.93
CA ASN A 36 37.60 -6.45 -2.37
C ASN A 36 36.30 -6.01 -1.70
N THR A 37 36.41 -5.21 -0.65
CA THR A 37 35.27 -4.60 0.04
C THR A 37 34.69 -3.47 -0.80
N TRP A 38 33.60 -3.74 -1.52
CA TRP A 38 32.71 -2.72 -2.05
C TRP A 38 31.25 -3.19 -1.96
N LYS A 39 30.39 -2.30 -1.45
CA LYS A 39 28.92 -2.35 -1.42
C LYS A 39 28.25 -3.44 -0.57
N SER A 40 28.01 -3.11 0.70
CA SER A 40 26.64 -3.19 1.23
C SER A 40 25.94 -1.87 0.89
N LEU A 41 24.77 -1.91 0.27
CA LEU A 41 23.74 -0.85 0.23
C LEU A 41 22.50 -1.40 -0.50
N MET A 42 21.78 -2.24 0.24
CA MET A 42 20.39 -2.65 0.05
C MET A 42 19.97 -3.05 1.47
N THR A 43 18.86 -2.49 1.97
CA THR A 43 18.41 -2.51 3.38
C THR A 43 19.24 -1.68 4.38
N GLY A 44 18.54 -0.98 5.29
CA GLY A 44 19.03 -0.63 6.62
C GLY A 44 19.53 0.80 6.84
N PHE A 45 18.65 1.67 7.34
CA PHE A 45 19.08 2.73 8.27
C PHE A 45 19.62 2.06 9.54
N ASP A 46 20.87 2.33 9.92
CA ASP A 46 21.41 1.83 11.20
C ASP A 46 22.45 2.82 11.78
N THR A 47 22.14 3.41 12.92
CA THR A 47 23.13 4.10 13.76
C THR A 47 23.79 3.11 14.72
N PRO A 48 25.12 3.15 14.92
CA PRO A 48 25.84 2.03 15.53
C PRO A 48 25.57 1.85 17.03
N VAL A 49 25.11 0.66 17.41
CA VAL A 49 25.03 0.21 18.81
C VAL A 49 26.44 -0.07 19.35
N MET A 50 26.87 0.68 20.38
CA MET A 50 28.07 0.33 21.14
C MET A 50 27.82 -0.92 21.99
N GLN A 51 28.65 -1.96 21.84
CA GLN A 51 28.71 -3.07 22.78
C GLN A 51 29.56 -2.69 24.00
N ASP A 52 28.91 -2.58 25.16
CA ASP A 52 29.59 -2.37 26.43
C ASP A 52 30.21 -3.68 26.96
N ARG A 53 31.42 -3.60 27.52
CA ARG A 53 32.06 -4.67 28.33
C ARG A 53 32.73 -4.05 29.56
N PRO A 54 32.84 -4.81 30.67
CA PRO A 54 32.47 -4.23 31.97
C PRO A 54 33.58 -3.48 32.71
N ALA A 55 33.11 -2.46 33.44
CA ALA A 55 33.69 -1.77 34.60
C ALA A 55 35.08 -2.19 35.12
N ASN A 56 35.99 -1.21 35.19
CA ASN A 56 36.91 -1.14 36.34
C ASN A 56 37.31 0.29 36.75
N LYS A 57 37.22 0.51 38.06
CA LYS A 57 37.62 1.63 38.93
C LYS A 57 38.62 2.69 38.37
N GLY A 58 38.28 3.98 38.51
CA GLY A 58 39.22 5.11 38.42
C GLY A 58 38.65 6.39 39.08
N LYS A 59 39.47 7.13 39.84
CA LYS A 59 39.06 8.35 40.60
C LYS A 59 39.41 9.65 39.84
N SER A 60 38.77 10.75 40.27
CA SER A 60 39.17 12.18 40.07
C SER A 60 39.22 12.73 38.64
N GLY A 61 38.96 14.01 38.37
CA GLY A 61 38.42 15.07 39.23
C GLY A 61 38.43 16.46 38.54
N TRP A 62 37.53 17.34 39.01
CA TRP A 62 37.73 18.79 39.30
C TRP A 62 38.08 19.85 38.20
N PHE A 63 37.48 21.05 38.40
CA PHE A 63 37.66 22.36 37.72
C PHE A 63 37.17 22.50 36.24
N VAL A 64 36.74 23.67 35.71
CA VAL A 64 35.92 24.85 36.18
C VAL A 64 35.92 25.95 35.09
N GLY A 65 34.88 26.79 35.04
CA GLY A 65 34.79 28.05 34.27
C GLY A 65 33.37 28.21 33.68
N LEU A 66 32.49 29.16 34.04
CA LEU A 66 32.62 30.62 34.21
C LEU A 66 33.38 31.25 33.02
N THR A 67 32.90 32.27 32.30
CA THR A 67 31.82 33.29 32.48
C THR A 67 31.51 33.88 31.07
N CYS A 68 30.57 34.78 30.75
CA CYS A 68 29.96 35.91 31.48
C CYS A 68 28.63 36.40 30.84
N LEU A 69 28.06 37.48 31.36
CA LEU A 69 26.70 38.02 31.13
C LEU A 69 26.62 39.30 30.26
N ALA A 70 25.37 39.64 29.89
CA ALA A 70 24.77 40.98 29.72
C ALA A 70 24.84 41.72 28.36
N SER A 71 23.94 42.65 27.99
CA SER A 71 22.47 42.90 28.23
C SER A 71 22.06 44.25 27.55
N ILE A 72 20.75 44.56 27.55
CA ILE A 72 20.10 45.91 27.42
C ILE A 72 19.57 46.31 26.02
N ALA A 73 18.47 47.09 26.03
CA ALA A 73 17.55 47.40 24.92
C ALA A 73 17.11 48.89 24.87
N LEU A 74 16.20 49.21 23.91
CA LEU A 74 15.00 50.08 24.04
C LEU A 74 14.94 51.46 23.30
N VAL A 75 13.73 51.76 22.75
CA VAL A 75 13.04 53.09 22.57
C VAL A 75 12.81 53.71 21.15
N LEU A 76 11.59 53.46 20.62
CA LEU A 76 10.50 54.35 20.09
C LEU A 76 10.60 55.39 18.93
N ALA A 77 9.42 55.50 18.25
CA ALA A 77 8.66 56.69 17.76
C ALA A 77 8.63 56.98 16.23
N THR A 78 7.56 57.45 15.56
CA THR A 78 6.08 57.60 15.80
C THR A 78 5.40 58.09 14.49
N THR A 79 4.10 57.84 14.23
CA THR A 79 3.05 58.86 13.91
C THR A 79 1.64 58.26 13.62
N ARG A 80 0.59 59.10 13.66
CA ARG A 80 -0.87 58.79 13.57
C ARG A 80 -1.51 59.45 12.34
N VAL A 81 -2.72 59.02 11.92
CA VAL A 81 -3.92 59.86 11.57
C VAL A 81 -5.21 59.00 11.74
N ALA A 82 -6.39 59.61 11.91
CA ALA A 82 -7.69 58.97 12.22
C ALA A 82 -8.87 59.54 11.38
N MET A 83 -10.03 58.85 11.36
CA MET A 83 -11.43 59.31 11.06
C MET A 83 -12.40 58.10 11.30
N THR A 84 -13.37 58.06 12.23
CA THR A 84 -14.71 58.73 12.38
C THR A 84 -15.91 58.11 11.62
N HIS A 85 -16.93 57.73 12.42
CA HIS A 85 -18.31 57.17 12.20
C HIS A 85 -19.24 57.91 11.17
N PRO A 86 -20.52 57.47 10.86
CA PRO A 86 -21.46 56.63 11.65
C PRO A 86 -22.45 55.65 10.93
N LEU A 87 -23.36 55.08 11.75
CA LEU A 87 -24.46 54.14 11.45
C LEU A 87 -25.67 54.74 10.70
N SER A 88 -26.55 53.88 10.17
CA SER A 88 -28.00 54.17 9.98
C SER A 88 -28.87 52.92 10.21
N LEU A 89 -30.16 53.09 10.57
CA LEU A 89 -31.02 52.04 11.14
C LEU A 89 -32.52 52.33 10.87
N MET A 90 -33.26 51.39 10.25
CA MET A 90 -34.74 51.24 10.16
C MET A 90 -35.02 49.96 9.33
N GLN A 91 -35.75 48.89 9.71
CA GLN A 91 -37.00 48.61 10.45
C GLN A 91 -38.31 48.58 9.62
N LEU A 92 -39.19 47.62 10.01
CA LEU A 92 -40.60 47.38 9.63
C LEU A 92 -40.85 46.71 8.25
N GLN A 93 -41.77 45.72 8.07
CA GLN A 93 -42.58 44.89 8.99
C GLN A 93 -43.25 43.73 8.22
N ASN A 94 -43.35 42.52 8.80
CA ASN A 94 -44.58 41.68 8.90
C ASN A 94 -44.30 40.22 9.34
N PHE A 95 -45.37 39.49 9.70
CA PHE A 95 -45.37 38.47 10.76
C PHE A 95 -46.19 37.21 10.35
N VAL A 96 -46.00 36.08 11.08
CA VAL A 96 -46.91 34.89 11.17
C VAL A 96 -46.81 33.75 10.13
N MET A 97 -45.98 32.71 10.39
CA MET A 97 -46.43 31.33 10.76
C MET A 97 -45.25 30.34 10.93
N ARG A 98 -45.44 29.31 11.76
CA ARG A 98 -44.44 28.28 12.09
C ARG A 98 -44.58 27.01 11.23
N SER A 99 -43.45 26.42 10.86
CA SER A 99 -43.19 24.99 11.01
C SER A 99 -41.72 24.80 11.39
N SER A 100 -41.45 24.19 12.55
CA SER A 100 -40.11 24.11 13.14
C SER A 100 -39.46 22.76 12.89
N ASP A 101 -38.69 22.65 11.81
CA ASP A 101 -37.68 21.60 11.64
C ASP A 101 -36.32 22.18 12.04
N SER A 102 -36.06 22.24 13.35
CA SER A 102 -34.77 22.64 13.89
C SER A 102 -33.83 21.43 13.93
N ALA A 103 -33.15 21.15 12.81
CA ALA A 103 -31.89 20.44 12.86
C ALA A 103 -30.92 21.26 13.70
N MET A 104 -30.43 20.70 14.81
CA MET A 104 -29.60 21.45 15.74
C MET A 104 -28.17 21.48 15.20
N GLU A 105 -27.71 22.67 14.80
CA GLU A 105 -26.30 22.89 14.50
C GLU A 105 -25.47 22.53 15.73
N VAL A 106 -24.45 21.67 15.54
CA VAL A 106 -23.36 21.52 16.50
C VAL A 106 -22.73 22.91 16.68
N PRO A 107 -22.42 23.36 17.91
CA PRO A 107 -21.86 24.69 18.11
C PRO A 107 -20.52 24.81 17.38
N THR A 108 -20.56 25.43 16.20
CA THR A 108 -19.38 25.94 15.53
C THR A 108 -18.80 27.02 16.41
N SER A 109 -17.72 26.69 17.14
CA SER A 109 -16.82 27.73 17.59
C SER A 109 -16.34 28.45 16.33
N GLU A 110 -16.61 29.77 16.24
CA GLU A 110 -16.13 30.57 15.12
C GLU A 110 -14.60 30.43 15.09
N LEU A 111 -14.09 29.73 14.08
CA LEU A 111 -12.67 29.54 13.85
C LEU A 111 -12.07 30.91 13.58
N THR A 112 -11.53 31.54 14.62
CA THR A 112 -10.88 32.85 14.47
C THR A 112 -9.77 32.75 13.44
N SER A 113 -9.75 33.65 12.46
CA SER A 113 -8.84 33.56 11.30
C SER A 113 -7.35 33.58 11.68
N SER A 114 -7.02 33.89 12.94
CA SER A 114 -5.69 33.82 13.54
C SER A 114 -5.21 32.42 13.94
N GLN A 115 -6.05 31.37 13.85
CA GLN A 115 -5.71 29.99 14.24
C GLN A 115 -5.53 29.03 13.06
N LEU A 116 -5.96 29.41 11.86
CA LEU A 116 -5.86 28.58 10.65
C LEU A 116 -4.48 28.74 10.02
N ASN A 117 -3.92 27.66 9.46
CA ASN A 117 -2.63 27.73 8.79
C ASN A 117 -2.73 28.52 7.49
N ALA A 118 -1.83 29.50 7.31
CA ALA A 118 -1.80 30.41 6.16
C ALA A 118 -1.50 29.73 4.82
N LEU A 119 -1.04 28.47 4.84
CA LEU A 119 -0.83 27.63 3.66
C LEU A 119 -2.13 26.99 3.14
N SER A 120 -3.28 27.18 3.81
CA SER A 120 -4.57 26.68 3.33
C SER A 120 -4.99 27.38 2.03
N ARG A 121 -4.92 26.68 0.89
CA ARG A 121 -5.20 27.24 -0.45
C ARG A 121 -6.69 27.37 -0.80
N THR A 122 -7.60 26.83 0.01
CA THR A 122 -9.06 26.89 -0.14
C THR A 122 -9.78 26.90 1.22
N PRO A 123 -10.96 27.54 1.38
CA PRO A 123 -11.77 27.38 2.60
C PRO A 123 -12.37 25.97 2.77
N ASP A 124 -12.36 25.14 1.72
CA ASP A 124 -12.95 23.79 1.76
C ASP A 124 -12.03 22.73 2.41
N VAL A 125 -10.72 22.99 2.39
CA VAL A 125 -9.65 22.18 3.02
C VAL A 125 -8.70 23.14 3.72
N GLN A 126 -8.82 23.19 5.04
CA GLN A 126 -7.94 23.96 5.90
C GLN A 126 -7.26 23.02 6.90
N PHE A 127 -6.26 23.50 7.62
CA PHE A 127 -5.62 22.78 8.71
C PHE A 127 -5.02 23.74 9.72
N ASP A 128 -4.71 23.21 10.89
CA ASP A 128 -3.92 23.86 11.93
C ASP A 128 -2.98 22.84 12.59
N ASN A 129 -2.42 23.18 13.76
CA ASN A 129 -1.51 22.30 14.50
C ASN A 129 -2.17 21.02 15.07
N TYR A 130 -3.49 20.84 14.90
CA TYR A 130 -4.21 19.66 15.38
C TYR A 130 -4.59 18.73 14.24
N SER A 131 -5.44 19.18 13.30
CA SER A 131 -6.13 18.29 12.34
C SER A 131 -6.49 19.00 11.03
N LEU A 132 -6.88 18.22 10.00
CA LEU A 132 -7.58 18.79 8.85
C LEU A 132 -8.96 19.28 9.25
N ILE A 133 -9.39 20.34 8.56
CA ILE A 133 -10.70 20.96 8.65
C ILE A 133 -11.30 20.91 7.25
N LEU A 134 -12.23 19.97 7.03
CA LEU A 134 -12.90 19.76 5.74
C LEU A 134 -14.30 20.37 5.80
N LYS A 135 -14.61 21.30 4.89
CA LYS A 135 -15.89 22.06 4.89
C LYS A 135 -16.24 22.65 6.28
N GLY A 136 -15.23 23.14 7.00
CA GLY A 136 -15.38 23.71 8.36
C GLY A 136 -15.44 22.70 9.50
N GLN A 137 -15.39 21.39 9.24
CA GLN A 137 -15.44 20.33 10.26
C GLN A 137 -14.07 19.72 10.49
N ARG A 138 -13.64 19.56 11.76
CA ARG A 138 -12.39 18.84 12.08
C ARG A 138 -12.56 17.35 11.80
N ILE A 139 -11.60 16.77 11.09
CA ILE A 139 -11.60 15.36 10.70
C ILE A 139 -10.23 14.74 11.02
N PHE A 140 -10.23 13.61 11.73
CA PHE A 140 -9.10 12.69 11.75
C PHE A 140 -9.11 11.92 10.42
N ILE A 141 -8.02 11.96 9.66
CA ILE A 141 -7.88 11.20 8.41
C ILE A 141 -7.31 9.82 8.75
N HIS A 142 -8.18 8.81 8.71
CA HIS A 142 -7.82 7.41 8.92
C HIS A 142 -7.90 6.70 7.56
N SER A 143 -6.72 6.56 6.94
CA SER A 143 -6.52 6.22 5.54
C SER A 143 -5.83 4.86 5.39
N GLY A 144 -5.93 4.30 4.18
CA GLY A 144 -5.18 3.13 3.75
C GLY A 144 -4.76 3.27 2.30
N GLU A 145 -3.59 2.76 1.94
CA GLU A 145 -3.09 2.85 0.56
C GLU A 145 -3.73 1.77 -0.33
N PHE A 146 -4.24 2.19 -1.49
CA PHE A 146 -4.85 1.33 -2.51
C PHE A 146 -4.38 1.72 -3.92
N HIS A 147 -3.67 0.82 -4.60
CA HIS A 147 -3.22 1.03 -5.98
C HIS A 147 -4.24 0.44 -6.96
N THR A 148 -5.06 1.29 -7.59
CA THR A 148 -6.07 0.86 -8.58
C THR A 148 -5.46 0.07 -9.74
N PHE A 149 -4.24 0.40 -10.17
CA PHE A 149 -3.54 -0.31 -11.24
C PHE A 149 -3.10 -1.74 -10.87
N ARG A 150 -3.04 -2.10 -9.57
CA ARG A 150 -2.83 -3.49 -9.09
C ARG A 150 -4.12 -4.31 -8.99
N LEU A 151 -5.26 -3.73 -9.32
CA LEU A 151 -6.56 -4.39 -9.50
C LEU A 151 -7.19 -3.87 -10.80
N PRO A 152 -6.80 -4.40 -11.98
CA PRO A 152 -7.15 -3.81 -13.28
C PRO A 152 -8.60 -4.07 -13.72
N VAL A 153 -9.52 -4.14 -12.76
CA VAL A 153 -10.96 -4.37 -12.92
C VAL A 153 -11.69 -3.24 -12.19
N PRO A 154 -12.03 -2.12 -12.86
CA PRO A 154 -12.61 -0.94 -12.20
C PRO A 154 -13.91 -1.18 -11.45
N SER A 155 -14.70 -2.17 -11.89
CA SER A 155 -15.94 -2.60 -11.21
C SER A 155 -15.69 -3.29 -9.85
N LEU A 156 -14.45 -3.68 -9.53
CA LEU A 156 -14.04 -4.16 -8.21
C LEU A 156 -13.44 -3.07 -7.31
N TRP A 157 -13.19 -1.85 -7.80
CA TRP A 157 -12.72 -0.76 -6.92
C TRP A 157 -13.74 -0.36 -5.84
N PRO A 158 -15.07 -0.35 -6.09
CA PRO A 158 -16.07 -0.22 -5.04
C PRO A 158 -15.93 -1.26 -3.92
N ASP A 159 -15.44 -2.48 -4.20
CA ASP A 159 -15.29 -3.52 -3.17
C ASP A 159 -14.31 -3.10 -2.08
N ILE A 160 -13.16 -2.58 -2.50
CA ILE A 160 -12.10 -2.15 -1.59
C ILE A 160 -12.55 -0.92 -0.80
N LEU A 161 -13.19 0.04 -1.47
CA LEU A 161 -13.69 1.27 -0.83
C LEU A 161 -14.84 1.01 0.15
N GLU A 162 -15.76 0.10 -0.17
CA GLU A 162 -16.80 -0.36 0.75
C GLU A 162 -16.22 -1.11 1.95
N LYS A 163 -15.18 -1.92 1.76
CA LYS A 163 -14.48 -2.60 2.86
C LYS A 163 -13.77 -1.59 3.77
N VAL A 164 -13.07 -0.61 3.22
CA VAL A 164 -12.46 0.51 3.98
C VAL A 164 -13.56 1.28 4.74
N LYS A 165 -14.67 1.63 4.09
CA LYS A 165 -15.81 2.32 4.71
C LYS A 165 -16.46 1.51 5.83
N ALA A 166 -16.62 0.21 5.65
CA ALA A 166 -17.23 -0.70 6.61
C ALA A 166 -16.34 -0.91 7.85
N ALA A 167 -15.01 -0.84 7.71
CA ALA A 167 -14.10 -0.74 8.86
C ALA A 167 -14.36 0.53 9.69
N GLY A 168 -14.97 1.57 9.11
CA GLY A 168 -15.16 2.88 9.76
C GLY A 168 -14.11 3.91 9.38
N MET A 169 -13.13 3.53 8.55
CA MET A 169 -12.15 4.43 7.96
C MET A 169 -12.82 5.41 6.99
N ASN A 170 -12.16 6.53 6.69
CA ASN A 170 -12.78 7.64 5.96
C ASN A 170 -11.97 8.17 4.78
N ALA A 171 -10.79 7.61 4.51
CA ALA A 171 -9.95 8.00 3.39
C ALA A 171 -9.22 6.79 2.77
N VAL A 172 -8.74 6.98 1.55
CA VAL A 172 -7.67 6.19 0.95
C VAL A 172 -6.60 7.10 0.38
N SER A 173 -5.39 6.58 0.28
CA SER A 173 -4.29 7.15 -0.47
C SER A 173 -4.06 6.31 -1.72
N VAL A 174 -3.77 6.94 -2.85
CA VAL A 174 -3.75 6.29 -4.17
C VAL A 174 -2.61 6.80 -5.04
N TYR A 175 -1.62 5.94 -5.29
CA TYR A 175 -0.66 6.15 -6.38
C TYR A 175 -1.30 6.08 -7.79
N THR A 176 -0.80 6.91 -8.70
CA THR A 176 -0.97 6.71 -10.15
C THR A 176 0.39 6.45 -10.81
N HIS A 177 0.41 5.68 -11.89
CA HIS A 177 1.65 5.16 -12.47
C HIS A 177 1.95 5.79 -13.83
N MET A 178 3.01 6.62 -13.92
CA MET A 178 3.40 7.32 -15.15
C MET A 178 3.60 6.36 -16.33
N GLY A 179 4.33 5.26 -16.16
CA GLY A 179 4.53 4.27 -17.23
C GLY A 179 3.27 3.55 -17.75
N LEU A 180 2.14 3.57 -17.03
CA LEU A 180 0.87 3.01 -17.50
C LEU A 180 0.00 4.06 -18.20
N ILE A 181 -0.04 5.29 -17.67
CA ILE A 181 -0.83 6.41 -18.22
C ILE A 181 -0.11 7.09 -19.39
N ASN A 182 1.22 7.13 -19.36
CA ASN A 182 2.09 7.71 -20.38
C ASN A 182 3.07 6.66 -20.95
N PRO A 183 2.56 5.60 -21.62
CA PRO A 183 3.34 4.45 -22.03
C PRO A 183 4.33 4.73 -23.17
N SER A 184 4.19 5.86 -23.86
CA SER A 184 5.06 6.31 -24.96
C SER A 184 5.10 7.84 -25.05
N PRO A 185 6.14 8.43 -25.68
CA PRO A 185 6.24 9.88 -25.85
C PRO A 185 4.99 10.46 -26.51
N GLY A 186 4.43 11.54 -25.92
CA GLY A 186 3.25 12.24 -26.44
C GLY A 186 1.91 11.49 -26.37
N VAL A 187 1.83 10.37 -25.65
CA VAL A 187 0.57 9.62 -25.45
C VAL A 187 0.16 9.65 -23.98
N ILE A 188 -1.04 10.17 -23.69
CA ILE A 188 -1.66 10.16 -22.37
C ILE A 188 -2.98 9.37 -22.45
N ASP A 189 -3.09 8.30 -21.67
CA ASP A 189 -4.14 7.30 -21.77
C ASP A 189 -4.75 6.95 -20.41
N PHE A 190 -5.90 7.58 -20.12
CA PHE A 190 -6.77 7.30 -18.98
C PHE A 190 -7.89 6.30 -19.30
N GLY A 191 -7.69 5.38 -20.25
CA GLY A 191 -8.64 4.31 -20.58
C GLY A 191 -8.63 3.14 -19.58
N GLY A 192 -9.76 2.45 -19.47
CA GLY A 192 -9.89 1.22 -18.66
C GLY A 192 -9.43 1.40 -17.20
N PHE A 193 -8.56 0.51 -16.72
CA PHE A 193 -8.00 0.57 -15.36
C PHE A 193 -7.07 1.77 -15.09
N ARG A 194 -6.69 2.55 -16.11
CA ARG A 194 -5.93 3.79 -15.95
C ARG A 194 -6.81 5.00 -15.70
N ALA A 195 -8.14 4.86 -15.80
CA ALA A 195 -9.11 5.92 -15.54
C ALA A 195 -9.18 6.29 -14.05
N LEU A 196 -9.21 7.59 -13.73
CA LEU A 196 -9.42 8.05 -12.35
C LEU A 196 -10.88 8.39 -12.03
N GLN A 197 -11.71 8.70 -13.03
CA GLN A 197 -13.13 9.03 -12.79
C GLN A 197 -13.92 7.90 -12.09
N PRO A 198 -13.82 6.61 -12.50
CA PRO A 198 -14.54 5.54 -11.81
C PRO A 198 -14.11 5.35 -10.34
N LEU A 199 -12.85 5.67 -10.02
CA LEU A 199 -12.36 5.70 -8.64
C LEU A 199 -12.99 6.86 -7.86
N TYR A 200 -13.04 8.06 -8.44
CA TYR A 200 -13.64 9.23 -7.80
C TYR A 200 -15.14 9.06 -7.56
N ASP A 201 -15.86 8.48 -8.53
CA ASP A 201 -17.29 8.18 -8.42
C ASP A 201 -17.52 7.13 -7.31
N ALA A 202 -16.79 6.01 -7.32
CA ALA A 202 -16.89 4.97 -6.29
C ALA A 202 -16.53 5.48 -4.88
N ALA A 203 -15.52 6.36 -4.76
CA ALA A 203 -15.13 6.94 -3.48
C ALA A 203 -16.19 7.94 -2.97
N LYS A 204 -16.83 8.70 -3.86
CA LYS A 204 -17.96 9.57 -3.52
C LYS A 204 -19.19 8.78 -3.07
N ASP A 205 -19.50 7.69 -3.76
CA ASP A 205 -20.61 6.79 -3.40
C ASP A 205 -20.36 6.08 -2.06
N ALA A 206 -19.15 5.58 -1.81
CA ALA A 206 -18.77 5.03 -0.50
C ALA A 206 -18.63 6.11 0.60
N GLY A 207 -18.46 7.38 0.24
CA GLY A 207 -18.16 8.48 1.16
C GLY A 207 -16.77 8.33 1.79
N ILE A 208 -15.75 8.18 0.94
CA ILE A 208 -14.33 8.02 1.25
C ILE A 208 -13.55 9.15 0.58
N TRP A 209 -12.69 9.85 1.33
CA TRP A 209 -11.80 10.87 0.81
C TRP A 209 -10.59 10.26 0.09
N ILE A 210 -9.97 11.02 -0.83
CA ILE A 210 -8.77 10.61 -1.55
C ILE A 210 -7.64 11.62 -1.32
N VAL A 211 -6.48 11.10 -0.90
CA VAL A 211 -5.18 11.73 -1.13
C VAL A 211 -4.61 11.12 -2.41
N LEU A 212 -4.42 11.93 -3.45
CA LEU A 212 -3.89 11.44 -4.73
C LEU A 212 -2.37 11.58 -4.71
N ARG A 213 -1.64 10.52 -5.09
CA ARG A 213 -0.18 10.51 -5.15
C ARG A 213 0.28 10.25 -6.58
N PRO A 214 0.26 11.25 -7.47
CA PRO A 214 0.53 11.02 -8.90
C PRO A 214 2.01 10.82 -9.26
N GLY A 215 2.94 11.00 -8.33
CA GLY A 215 4.37 10.93 -8.60
C GLY A 215 4.95 12.27 -9.08
N THR A 216 5.88 12.31 -10.04
CA THR A 216 6.05 11.41 -11.19
C THR A 216 6.72 10.08 -10.90
N TYR A 217 7.56 10.03 -9.87
CA TYR A 217 8.12 8.82 -9.27
C TYR A 217 7.28 8.43 -8.05
N ILE A 218 7.03 7.14 -7.87
CA ILE A 218 6.20 6.60 -6.77
C ILE A 218 6.87 5.49 -5.96
N ASN A 219 8.06 5.01 -6.35
CA ASN A 219 8.63 3.74 -5.85
C ASN A 219 7.64 2.58 -6.03
N ALA A 220 6.87 2.30 -4.97
CA ALA A 220 5.75 1.37 -4.90
C ALA A 220 6.09 -0.09 -5.25
N GLU A 221 7.38 -0.46 -5.24
CA GLU A 221 7.91 -1.72 -5.71
C GLU A 221 7.49 -2.00 -7.17
N THR A 222 7.59 -0.96 -8.00
CA THR A 222 7.24 -0.98 -9.43
C THR A 222 8.43 -0.74 -10.33
N THR A 223 8.40 -1.29 -11.54
CA THR A 223 9.46 -1.11 -12.54
C THR A 223 9.74 0.39 -12.78
N ALA A 224 11.02 0.77 -12.71
CA ALA A 224 11.48 2.17 -12.76
C ALA A 224 10.87 3.11 -11.68
N GLY A 225 10.34 2.55 -10.58
CA GLY A 225 9.61 3.26 -9.54
C GLY A 225 8.42 4.07 -10.08
N GLY A 226 7.77 3.55 -11.12
CA GLY A 226 6.60 4.15 -11.78
C GLY A 226 6.89 5.01 -13.00
N ILE A 227 8.15 5.44 -13.19
CA ILE A 227 8.57 6.28 -14.34
C ILE A 227 8.31 5.53 -15.66
N ALA A 228 7.93 6.28 -16.70
CA ALA A 228 7.69 5.68 -18.01
C ALA A 228 8.96 5.08 -18.62
N HIS A 229 8.87 3.84 -19.09
CA HIS A 229 9.99 3.07 -19.66
C HIS A 229 10.69 3.73 -20.85
N TRP A 230 9.99 4.52 -21.65
CA TRP A 230 10.62 5.27 -22.74
C TRP A 230 11.58 6.35 -22.17
N ALA A 231 11.20 7.02 -21.08
CA ALA A 231 12.00 8.08 -20.47
C ALA A 231 13.33 7.55 -19.88
N THR A 232 13.41 6.27 -19.49
CA THR A 232 14.66 5.67 -18.97
C THR A 232 15.74 5.47 -20.04
N SER A 233 15.41 5.61 -21.32
CA SER A 233 16.33 5.51 -22.45
C SER A 233 16.33 6.72 -23.38
N GLU A 234 15.23 7.48 -23.48
CA GLU A 234 15.15 8.68 -24.31
C GLU A 234 15.63 9.96 -23.59
N VAL A 235 15.51 10.07 -22.27
CA VAL A 235 15.95 11.25 -21.49
C VAL A 235 17.46 11.14 -21.20
N ALA A 236 18.22 12.14 -21.67
CA ALA A 236 19.67 12.21 -21.50
C ALA A 236 20.06 12.82 -20.15
N GLY A 237 19.32 13.83 -19.69
CA GLY A 237 19.45 14.44 -18.38
C GLY A 237 19.10 13.48 -17.25
N GLN A 238 19.55 13.80 -16.03
CA GLN A 238 19.31 12.97 -14.85
C GLN A 238 17.82 13.01 -14.47
N LEU A 239 17.18 11.84 -14.32
CA LEU A 239 15.77 11.76 -13.91
C LEU A 239 15.60 12.36 -12.52
N ARG A 240 14.39 12.86 -12.20
CA ARG A 240 14.10 13.51 -10.90
C ARG A 240 15.16 14.56 -10.55
N THR A 241 15.41 15.49 -11.47
CA THR A 241 16.22 16.71 -11.29
C THR A 241 15.67 17.81 -12.21
N ASN A 242 16.12 19.06 -12.10
CA ASN A 242 15.71 20.14 -13.00
C ASN A 242 16.36 20.08 -14.41
N ALA A 243 16.67 18.86 -14.89
CA ALA A 243 17.06 18.65 -16.27
C ALA A 243 15.90 18.96 -17.22
N THR A 244 16.13 19.82 -18.22
CA THR A 244 15.06 20.36 -19.08
C THR A 244 14.38 19.31 -19.95
N ASP A 245 15.07 18.22 -20.30
CA ASP A 245 14.52 17.09 -21.03
C ASP A 245 13.73 16.13 -20.11
N TRP A 246 14.11 16.01 -18.83
CA TRP A 246 13.24 15.37 -17.83
C TRP A 246 11.98 16.20 -17.57
N GLN A 247 12.11 17.53 -17.46
CA GLN A 247 10.97 18.44 -17.32
C GLN A 247 9.96 18.27 -18.47
N ALA A 248 10.45 18.25 -19.71
CA ALA A 248 9.62 17.99 -20.88
C ALA A 248 8.97 16.60 -20.85
N ALA A 249 9.63 15.59 -20.28
CA ALA A 249 9.13 14.21 -20.28
C ALA A 249 7.92 13.99 -19.37
N TRP A 250 7.80 14.71 -18.24
CA TRP A 250 6.68 14.54 -17.32
C TRP A 250 5.51 15.53 -17.51
N GLN A 251 5.70 16.61 -18.26
CA GLN A 251 4.71 17.69 -18.37
C GLN A 251 3.33 17.20 -18.83
N ASP A 252 3.25 16.43 -19.93
CA ASP A 252 1.98 15.92 -20.47
C ASP A 252 1.25 15.01 -19.46
N TYR A 253 2.00 14.23 -18.67
CA TYR A 253 1.46 13.36 -17.64
C TYR A 253 0.84 14.15 -16.49
N ILE A 254 1.56 15.11 -15.93
CA ILE A 254 1.07 15.95 -14.82
C ILE A 254 -0.12 16.82 -15.28
N GLN A 255 -0.09 17.37 -16.49
CA GLN A 255 -1.23 18.08 -17.09
C GLN A 255 -2.45 17.15 -17.29
N GLY A 256 -2.21 15.90 -17.67
CA GLY A 256 -3.23 14.86 -17.75
C GLY A 256 -3.91 14.60 -16.40
N ILE A 257 -3.11 14.42 -15.34
CA ILE A 257 -3.59 14.25 -13.96
C ILE A 257 -4.42 15.46 -13.52
N ILE A 258 -3.88 16.67 -13.62
CA ILE A 258 -4.57 17.93 -13.29
C ILE A 258 -5.95 18.00 -13.96
N LYS A 259 -6.02 17.72 -15.26
CA LYS A 259 -7.24 17.79 -16.05
C LYS A 259 -8.35 16.85 -15.56
N VAL A 260 -8.02 15.64 -15.12
CA VAL A 260 -9.01 14.67 -14.61
C VAL A 260 -9.31 14.84 -13.12
N THR A 261 -8.35 15.36 -12.34
CA THR A 261 -8.47 15.53 -10.89
C THR A 261 -9.17 16.83 -10.49
N ALA A 262 -8.94 17.93 -11.21
CA ALA A 262 -9.50 19.25 -10.88
C ALA A 262 -11.02 19.26 -10.61
N PRO A 263 -11.89 18.66 -11.45
CA PRO A 263 -13.34 18.63 -11.20
C PRO A 263 -13.77 17.69 -10.07
N ASN A 264 -12.85 16.87 -9.53
CA ASN A 264 -13.10 15.85 -8.50
C ASN A 264 -12.53 16.24 -7.12
N GLN A 265 -12.05 17.47 -6.97
CA GLN A 265 -11.70 18.05 -5.67
C GLN A 265 -12.94 18.30 -4.80
N ILE A 266 -12.77 18.30 -3.48
CA ILE A 266 -13.81 18.63 -2.50
C ILE A 266 -14.42 20.03 -2.67
N SER A 267 -13.67 20.98 -3.25
CA SER A 267 -14.18 22.30 -3.67
C SER A 267 -15.23 22.21 -4.79
N SER A 268 -15.10 21.22 -5.68
CA SER A 268 -16.07 20.87 -6.73
C SER A 268 -17.08 19.79 -6.29
N GLY A 269 -17.06 19.37 -5.02
CA GLY A 269 -17.95 18.33 -4.48
C GLY A 269 -17.55 16.90 -4.86
N GLY A 270 -16.27 16.66 -5.14
CA GLY A 270 -15.67 15.33 -5.28
C GLY A 270 -14.87 14.89 -4.03
N PRO A 271 -14.23 13.71 -4.08
CA PRO A 271 -13.55 13.11 -2.93
C PRO A 271 -12.11 13.58 -2.69
N VAL A 272 -11.45 14.28 -3.63
CA VAL A 272 -10.02 14.59 -3.50
C VAL A 272 -9.79 15.74 -2.52
N ILE A 273 -8.97 15.50 -1.49
CA ILE A 273 -8.69 16.45 -0.39
C ILE A 273 -7.24 16.92 -0.32
N ALA A 274 -6.29 16.23 -0.96
CA ALA A 274 -4.89 16.63 -1.07
C ALA A 274 -4.23 15.95 -2.28
N ILE A 275 -3.11 16.49 -2.76
CA ILE A 275 -2.27 15.87 -3.80
C ILE A 275 -0.82 15.84 -3.32
N GLN A 276 -0.17 14.68 -3.35
CA GLN A 276 1.26 14.58 -3.04
C GLN A 276 2.13 14.92 -4.26
N VAL A 277 3.23 15.64 -4.03
CA VAL A 277 4.26 15.91 -5.03
C VAL A 277 5.41 14.92 -4.88
N ASP A 278 5.73 14.20 -5.97
CA ASP A 278 6.77 13.16 -6.05
C ASP A 278 6.67 12.11 -4.92
N ASN A 279 7.77 11.41 -4.60
CA ASN A 279 7.78 10.41 -3.53
C ASN A 279 9.16 10.22 -2.88
N GLU A 280 9.23 10.21 -1.54
CA GLU A 280 10.43 9.86 -0.75
C GLU A 280 11.74 10.48 -1.29
N TYR A 281 11.88 11.80 -1.22
CA TYR A 281 12.84 12.54 -2.04
C TYR A 281 13.66 13.56 -1.27
N SER A 282 14.98 13.58 -1.46
CA SER A 282 15.82 14.56 -0.76
C SER A 282 15.84 15.90 -1.50
N GLN A 283 15.63 16.99 -0.77
CA GLN A 283 15.77 18.39 -1.22
C GLN A 283 17.22 18.77 -1.61
N SER A 284 18.19 17.88 -1.37
CA SER A 284 19.62 18.09 -1.66
C SER A 284 20.13 17.10 -2.72
N PRO A 285 20.94 17.54 -3.71
CA PRO A 285 21.44 18.91 -3.96
C PRO A 285 20.37 19.88 -4.50
N VAL A 286 20.72 21.16 -4.69
CA VAL A 286 19.78 22.23 -5.09
C VAL A 286 18.92 21.91 -6.33
N SER A 287 19.46 21.17 -7.30
CA SER A 287 18.70 20.70 -8.49
C SER A 287 17.49 19.83 -8.16
N HIS A 288 17.49 19.19 -6.98
CA HIS A 288 16.34 18.45 -6.47
C HIS A 288 15.26 19.37 -5.93
N ALA A 289 15.64 20.38 -5.15
CA ALA A 289 14.72 21.42 -4.69
C ALA A 289 14.08 22.18 -5.86
N GLU A 290 14.86 22.50 -6.88
CA GLU A 290 14.38 23.16 -8.11
C GLU A 290 13.39 22.27 -8.88
N TYR A 291 13.68 20.97 -9.06
CA TYR A 291 12.74 20.01 -9.65
C TYR A 291 11.41 19.92 -8.88
N PHE A 292 11.47 19.85 -7.56
CA PHE A 292 10.28 19.74 -6.73
C PHE A 292 9.40 21.00 -6.85
N ALA A 293 10.02 22.18 -6.83
CA ALA A 293 9.34 23.46 -7.07
C ALA A 293 8.76 23.59 -8.49
N GLU A 294 9.36 22.96 -9.51
CA GLU A 294 8.78 22.92 -10.86
C GLU A 294 7.48 22.10 -10.92
N LEU A 295 7.40 20.97 -10.21
CA LEU A 295 6.15 20.20 -10.07
C LEU A 295 5.08 20.99 -9.32
N GLU A 296 5.42 21.57 -8.17
CA GLU A 296 4.52 22.42 -7.38
C GLU A 296 3.97 23.58 -8.21
N ALA A 297 4.83 24.27 -8.97
CA ALA A 297 4.44 25.40 -9.81
C ALA A 297 3.40 25.01 -10.87
N VAL A 298 3.48 23.80 -11.45
CA VAL A 298 2.49 23.31 -12.41
C VAL A 298 1.13 23.05 -11.76
N TYR A 299 1.09 22.47 -10.55
CA TYR A 299 -0.16 22.34 -9.80
C TYR A 299 -0.72 23.70 -9.36
N HIS A 300 0.12 24.58 -8.81
CA HIS A 300 -0.28 25.88 -8.32
C HIS A 300 -0.78 26.84 -9.41
N ALA A 301 -0.30 26.69 -10.65
CA ALA A 301 -0.75 27.44 -11.82
C ALA A 301 -2.02 26.86 -12.49
N SER A 302 -2.65 25.85 -11.90
CA SER A 302 -3.85 25.16 -12.41
C SER A 302 -5.06 25.33 -11.51
N ASP A 303 -6.18 24.70 -11.87
CA ASP A 303 -7.40 24.64 -11.06
C ASP A 303 -7.28 23.73 -9.81
N ILE A 304 -6.09 23.19 -9.51
CA ILE A 304 -5.81 22.47 -8.27
C ILE A 304 -5.66 23.46 -7.10
N VAL A 305 -6.60 23.38 -6.15
CA VAL A 305 -6.75 24.25 -4.98
C VAL A 305 -6.67 23.51 -3.65
N VAL A 306 -6.66 22.18 -3.66
CA VAL A 306 -6.35 21.39 -2.45
C VAL A 306 -4.86 21.53 -2.06
N PRO A 307 -4.50 21.30 -0.79
CA PRO A 307 -3.11 21.33 -0.35
C PRO A 307 -2.22 20.34 -1.10
N LEU A 308 -0.99 20.76 -1.35
CA LEU A 308 0.09 19.87 -1.78
C LEU A 308 0.78 19.24 -0.56
N THR A 309 1.08 17.94 -0.64
CA THR A 309 1.75 17.18 0.43
C THR A 309 3.07 16.59 -0.04
N TYR A 310 3.90 16.18 0.92
CA TYR A 310 5.14 15.42 0.70
C TYR A 310 5.30 14.34 1.78
N ASN A 311 6.00 13.26 1.45
CA ASN A 311 6.32 12.16 2.35
C ASN A 311 7.84 11.98 2.51
N ASP A 312 8.36 12.31 3.68
CA ASP A 312 9.77 12.14 4.02
C ASP A 312 10.03 10.67 4.41
N PRO A 313 10.99 9.95 3.81
CA PRO A 313 11.25 8.51 4.08
C PRO A 313 11.83 8.25 5.49
N GLY A 314 11.84 9.26 6.34
CA GLY A 314 12.45 9.30 7.66
C GLY A 314 12.55 10.73 8.16
N GLU A 315 13.19 10.93 9.31
CA GLU A 315 13.28 12.21 10.02
C GLU A 315 14.25 13.23 9.37
N GLY A 316 14.22 13.37 8.04
CA GLY A 316 15.12 14.18 7.23
C GLY A 316 14.83 15.69 7.28
N SER A 317 13.57 16.07 7.53
CA SER A 317 13.07 17.45 7.45
C SER A 317 13.19 18.05 6.03
N ASN A 318 13.03 17.23 4.99
CA ASN A 318 13.01 17.72 3.62
C ASN A 318 11.72 18.51 3.36
N PHE A 319 11.80 19.58 2.56
CA PHE A 319 10.63 20.33 2.06
C PHE A 319 9.70 20.97 3.11
N ILE A 320 10.14 21.08 4.37
CA ILE A 320 9.41 21.85 5.40
C ILE A 320 9.55 23.38 5.23
N ASN A 321 10.56 23.84 4.47
CA ASN A 321 10.78 25.24 4.10
C ASN A 321 11.75 25.35 2.90
N GLY A 322 11.88 26.55 2.35
CA GLY A 322 12.77 26.85 1.23
C GLY A 322 12.13 26.57 -0.13
N THR A 323 12.96 26.27 -1.13
CA THR A 323 12.52 25.91 -2.49
C THR A 323 11.93 24.51 -2.49
N GLY A 324 10.74 24.33 -3.07
CA GLY A 324 10.02 23.05 -3.09
C GLY A 324 9.24 22.74 -1.80
N ALA A 325 8.86 23.75 -1.02
CA ALA A 325 8.23 23.54 0.28
C ALA A 325 6.71 23.41 0.18
N VAL A 326 6.20 22.24 0.56
CA VAL A 326 4.78 21.87 0.45
C VAL A 326 3.86 22.58 1.45
N ASP A 327 2.56 22.58 1.15
CA ASP A 327 1.54 23.11 2.07
C ASP A 327 1.47 22.28 3.38
N LEU A 328 1.59 20.94 3.29
CA LEU A 328 1.50 20.03 4.43
C LEU A 328 2.56 18.90 4.38
N TYR A 329 3.49 18.93 5.34
CA TYR A 329 4.55 17.93 5.49
C TYR A 329 4.03 16.62 6.12
N GLY A 330 4.53 15.48 5.64
CA GLY A 330 4.32 14.17 6.23
C GLY A 330 5.62 13.36 6.38
N LEU A 331 5.61 12.45 7.34
CA LEU A 331 6.72 11.54 7.66
C LEU A 331 6.28 10.09 7.43
N ASP A 332 7.08 9.31 6.70
CA ASP A 332 6.85 7.88 6.54
C ASP A 332 7.60 7.07 7.60
N SER A 333 7.07 5.90 7.95
CA SER A 333 7.76 5.01 8.90
C SER A 333 7.38 3.54 8.78
N TYR A 334 8.44 2.73 8.66
CA TYR A 334 8.41 1.27 8.60
C TYR A 334 9.19 0.63 9.77
N PRO A 335 8.67 0.70 11.02
CA PRO A 335 9.46 0.43 12.22
C PRO A 335 9.91 -1.03 12.40
N GLN A 336 9.27 -2.00 11.75
CA GLN A 336 9.74 -3.40 11.74
C GLN A 336 10.68 -3.71 10.57
N GLY A 337 10.88 -2.77 9.64
CA GLY A 337 11.50 -3.05 8.35
C GLY A 337 10.71 -4.07 7.53
N PHE A 338 11.39 -4.71 6.58
CA PHE A 338 10.75 -5.54 5.54
C PHE A 338 11.17 -7.03 5.52
N ASP A 339 12.03 -7.49 6.44
CA ASP A 339 12.41 -8.92 6.52
C ASP A 339 11.41 -9.71 7.38
N CYS A 340 10.42 -10.31 6.74
CA CYS A 340 9.40 -11.11 7.40
C CYS A 340 9.88 -12.50 7.88
N SER A 341 11.18 -12.84 7.78
CA SER A 341 11.70 -14.18 8.11
C SER A 341 11.52 -14.58 9.59
N ASN A 342 11.43 -13.60 10.51
CA ASN A 342 11.30 -13.82 11.94
C ASN A 342 10.07 -13.06 12.51
N PRO A 343 8.85 -13.37 12.08
CA PRO A 343 7.69 -12.48 12.25
C PRO A 343 7.23 -12.30 13.71
N THR A 344 7.74 -13.09 14.64
CA THR A 344 7.46 -12.96 16.08
C THR A 344 8.53 -12.13 16.81
N VAL A 345 9.67 -11.83 16.19
CA VAL A 345 10.70 -10.94 16.74
C VAL A 345 10.35 -9.51 16.32
N TRP A 346 10.28 -8.60 17.27
CA TRP A 346 9.92 -7.21 17.01
C TRP A 346 11.06 -6.25 17.35
N ASN A 347 11.20 -5.22 16.52
CA ASN A 347 11.86 -3.98 16.92
C ASN A 347 10.98 -3.23 17.95
N PRO A 348 11.56 -2.48 18.90
CA PRO A 348 10.81 -1.56 19.75
C PRO A 348 10.06 -0.49 18.93
N VAL A 349 9.07 0.16 19.55
CA VAL A 349 8.43 1.34 18.95
C VAL A 349 9.41 2.52 18.91
N THR A 350 9.30 3.34 17.86
CA THR A 350 9.95 4.66 17.79
C THR A 350 9.27 5.61 18.78
N THR A 351 10.02 6.20 19.71
CA THR A 351 9.46 6.97 20.83
C THR A 351 9.57 8.49 20.67
N ASN A 352 10.10 8.99 19.56
CA ASN A 352 10.41 10.42 19.38
C ASN A 352 9.55 11.14 18.33
N TYR A 353 8.57 10.48 17.70
CA TYR A 353 7.72 11.12 16.67
C TYR A 353 7.11 12.45 17.12
N HIS A 354 6.60 12.54 18.36
CA HIS A 354 6.04 13.79 18.89
C HIS A 354 7.09 14.89 19.01
N SER A 355 8.26 14.60 19.59
CA SER A 355 9.31 15.58 19.82
C SER A 355 10.04 15.97 18.52
N TYR A 356 10.06 15.07 17.53
CA TYR A 356 10.45 15.39 16.16
C TYR A 356 9.44 16.37 15.52
N HIS A 357 8.14 16.07 15.48
CA HIS A 357 7.11 16.98 14.93
C HIS A 357 7.15 18.36 15.59
N ALA A 358 7.15 18.40 16.92
CA ALA A 358 7.17 19.63 17.70
C ALA A 358 8.42 20.50 17.43
N LYS A 359 9.51 19.89 16.96
CA LYS A 359 10.74 20.57 16.54
C LYS A 359 10.69 21.04 15.09
N VAL A 360 10.15 20.25 14.17
CA VAL A 360 10.27 20.52 12.72
C VAL A 360 9.09 21.28 12.13
N ASN A 361 7.85 20.97 12.53
CA ASN A 361 6.67 21.63 11.96
C ASN A 361 5.46 21.72 12.93
N PRO A 362 5.63 22.30 14.13
CA PRO A 362 4.57 22.39 15.15
C PRO A 362 3.32 23.20 14.75
N SER A 363 3.30 23.82 13.56
CA SER A 363 2.19 24.61 13.03
C SER A 363 1.17 23.81 12.20
N GLN A 364 1.44 22.53 11.96
CA GLN A 364 0.67 21.65 11.10
C GLN A 364 0.19 20.39 11.85
N ALA A 365 -0.85 19.77 11.33
CA ALA A 365 -1.38 18.51 11.84
C ALA A 365 -0.36 17.40 11.59
N TRP A 366 -0.17 16.51 12.57
CA TRP A 366 0.85 15.47 12.44
C TRP A 366 0.38 14.34 11.51
N TYR A 367 1.14 14.12 10.44
CA TYR A 367 0.75 13.32 9.27
C TYR A 367 1.77 12.23 8.95
N PHE A 368 1.29 11.00 8.81
CA PHE A 368 1.99 9.86 8.21
C PHE A 368 1.35 9.50 6.86
N PRO A 369 1.94 9.91 5.72
CA PRO A 369 1.53 9.51 4.37
C PRO A 369 1.67 8.01 4.16
N GLU A 370 2.72 7.39 4.72
CA GLU A 370 2.87 5.94 4.81
C GLU A 370 3.27 5.51 6.22
N PHE A 371 2.41 4.71 6.85
CA PHE A 371 2.79 3.90 7.99
C PHE A 371 2.64 2.41 7.67
N GLN A 372 3.53 1.61 8.23
CA GLN A 372 3.59 0.17 7.98
C GLN A 372 2.25 -0.57 8.16
N GLY A 373 1.58 -0.84 7.04
CA GLY A 373 0.42 -1.72 6.93
C GLY A 373 0.79 -3.17 6.59
N GLY A 374 2.08 -3.46 6.33
CA GLY A 374 2.57 -4.78 5.92
C GLY A 374 4.05 -4.79 5.55
N SER A 375 4.43 -5.57 4.54
CA SER A 375 5.75 -5.57 3.92
C SER A 375 5.69 -6.16 2.51
N PHE A 376 6.54 -5.68 1.61
CA PHE A 376 6.86 -6.41 0.39
C PHE A 376 7.61 -7.72 0.73
N ASP A 377 7.70 -8.64 -0.23
CA ASP A 377 8.53 -9.85 -0.11
C ASP A 377 9.32 -10.11 -1.41
N ALA A 378 10.50 -10.68 -1.24
CA ALA A 378 11.54 -10.73 -2.28
C ALA A 378 11.56 -12.05 -3.06
N TRP A 379 12.29 -12.09 -4.17
CA TRP A 379 12.65 -13.37 -4.80
C TRP A 379 13.61 -14.18 -3.91
N GLY A 380 13.50 -15.51 -3.96
CA GLY A 380 14.49 -16.41 -3.37
C GLY A 380 13.91 -17.65 -2.66
N PRO A 381 14.72 -18.71 -2.50
CA PRO A 381 14.29 -19.94 -1.82
C PRO A 381 14.17 -19.79 -0.30
N THR A 382 14.65 -18.66 0.24
CA THR A 382 14.54 -18.27 1.66
C THR A 382 13.61 -17.08 1.87
N ALA A 383 12.89 -16.64 0.83
CA ALA A 383 11.89 -15.61 0.98
C ALA A 383 10.69 -16.17 1.77
N PRO A 384 10.24 -15.51 2.84
CA PRO A 384 9.22 -16.03 3.75
C PRO A 384 7.81 -16.13 3.17
N GLY A 385 7.50 -15.36 2.11
CA GLY A 385 6.13 -15.16 1.64
C GLY A 385 5.33 -14.19 2.51
N TYR A 386 4.20 -13.72 1.98
CA TYR A 386 3.37 -12.72 2.66
C TYR A 386 2.63 -13.22 3.92
N ALA A 387 2.53 -14.53 4.15
CA ALA A 387 1.88 -15.07 5.36
C ALA A 387 2.65 -14.72 6.65
N PRO A 388 3.99 -14.92 6.72
CA PRO A 388 4.84 -14.30 7.74
C PRO A 388 4.73 -12.76 7.80
N CYS A 389 4.71 -12.03 6.68
CA CYS A 389 4.57 -10.56 6.70
C CYS A 389 3.27 -10.08 7.37
N ARG A 390 2.16 -10.78 7.11
CA ARG A 390 0.88 -10.57 7.79
C ARG A 390 0.94 -10.86 9.29
N THR A 391 1.83 -11.75 9.71
CA THR A 391 2.05 -12.10 11.12
C THR A 391 2.88 -11.04 11.83
N LEU A 392 3.96 -10.56 11.19
CA LEU A 392 4.83 -9.50 11.71
C LEU A 392 4.03 -8.23 12.01
N THR A 393 3.12 -7.87 11.10
CA THR A 393 2.26 -6.68 11.15
C THR A 393 0.81 -7.01 11.53
N GLY A 394 0.61 -8.06 12.35
CA GLY A 394 -0.70 -8.57 12.75
C GLY A 394 -1.50 -7.66 13.70
N PRO A 395 -2.63 -8.15 14.26
CA PRO A 395 -3.48 -7.38 15.18
C PRO A 395 -2.72 -6.81 16.39
N ASP A 396 -1.80 -7.56 16.99
CA ASP A 396 -0.95 -7.09 18.10
C ASP A 396 -0.09 -5.90 17.67
N PHE A 397 0.48 -5.94 16.46
CA PHE A 397 1.26 -4.84 15.89
C PHE A 397 0.38 -3.61 15.70
N GLN A 398 -0.81 -3.78 15.14
CA GLN A 398 -1.77 -2.67 14.98
C GLN A 398 -2.21 -2.11 16.34
N SER A 399 -2.40 -2.96 17.36
CA SER A 399 -2.70 -2.51 18.72
C SER A 399 -1.58 -1.64 19.27
N VAL A 400 -0.31 -2.07 19.19
CA VAL A 400 0.81 -1.32 19.79
C VAL A 400 1.27 -0.13 18.95
N PHE A 401 1.49 -0.32 17.65
CA PHE A 401 2.15 0.65 16.78
C PHE A 401 1.19 1.72 16.25
N ASN A 402 -0.06 1.39 15.92
CA ASN A 402 -1.02 2.42 15.52
C ASN A 402 -1.36 3.35 16.70
N LEU A 403 -1.47 2.79 17.92
CA LEU A 403 -1.72 3.59 19.12
C LEU A 403 -0.48 4.38 19.55
N GLU A 404 0.75 3.98 19.19
CA GLU A 404 1.94 4.85 19.34
C GLU A 404 1.85 6.09 18.43
N LEU A 405 1.35 5.96 17.19
CA LEU A 405 1.08 7.13 16.34
C LEU A 405 0.05 8.05 17.01
N TRP A 406 -1.01 7.48 17.56
CA TRP A 406 -2.01 8.24 18.31
C TRP A 406 -1.38 8.93 19.52
N ALA A 407 -0.53 8.24 20.29
CA ALA A 407 0.24 8.79 21.41
C ALA A 407 1.22 9.90 20.98
N SER A 408 1.74 9.86 19.76
CA SER A 408 2.53 10.96 19.18
C SER A 408 1.68 12.18 18.77
N ASN A 409 0.36 12.08 18.91
CA ASN A 409 -0.66 13.05 18.52
C ASN A 409 -0.93 13.14 16.99
N ALA A 410 -0.62 12.08 16.23
CA ALA A 410 -0.95 11.98 14.80
C ALA A 410 -2.46 12.05 14.56
N LYS A 411 -2.90 12.84 13.57
CA LYS A 411 -4.32 12.97 13.15
C LYS A 411 -4.57 12.72 11.66
N LEU A 412 -3.51 12.51 10.88
CA LEU A 412 -3.59 11.99 9.52
C LEU A 412 -2.66 10.77 9.44
N ILE A 413 -3.19 9.60 9.08
CA ILE A 413 -2.43 8.35 9.00
C ILE A 413 -2.96 7.55 7.81
N SER A 414 -2.09 7.14 6.89
CA SER A 414 -2.38 6.11 5.89
C SER A 414 -1.59 4.84 6.16
N TYR A 415 -2.24 3.68 6.17
CA TYR A 415 -1.54 2.40 6.26
C TYR A 415 -1.17 1.88 4.87
N TYR A 416 0.12 1.81 4.60
CA TYR A 416 0.68 1.29 3.37
C TYR A 416 1.05 -0.19 3.58
N MET A 417 0.35 -1.18 3.02
CA MET A 417 -0.89 -1.15 2.24
C MET A 417 -2.13 -1.51 3.08
N ILE A 418 -3.32 -1.00 2.72
CA ILE A 418 -4.60 -1.57 3.20
C ILE A 418 -5.06 -2.72 2.29
N PHE A 419 -4.85 -2.58 0.98
CA PHE A 419 -5.00 -3.62 -0.04
C PHE A 419 -3.92 -3.41 -1.11
N GLY A 420 -3.00 -4.36 -1.23
CA GLY A 420 -1.90 -4.25 -2.20
C GLY A 420 -2.25 -4.72 -3.62
N GLY A 421 -2.99 -5.83 -3.75
CA GLY A 421 -3.39 -6.39 -5.04
C GLY A 421 -2.28 -7.20 -5.74
N THR A 422 -2.26 -7.18 -7.08
CA THR A 422 -1.35 -7.99 -7.90
C THR A 422 -0.50 -7.12 -8.82
N SER A 423 0.82 -7.31 -8.80
CA SER A 423 1.76 -6.75 -9.78
C SER A 423 1.76 -7.58 -11.06
N TRP A 424 0.65 -7.50 -11.82
CA TRP A 424 0.45 -8.21 -13.09
C TRP A 424 1.33 -7.62 -14.23
N GLY A 425 1.56 -8.38 -15.29
CA GLY A 425 2.46 -7.98 -16.38
C GLY A 425 3.92 -7.77 -15.92
N ALA A 426 4.63 -6.90 -16.62
CA ALA A 426 5.97 -6.42 -16.26
C ALA A 426 5.96 -5.27 -15.22
N LEU A 427 4.89 -5.13 -14.43
CA LEU A 427 4.73 -4.06 -13.43
C LEU A 427 5.71 -4.11 -12.23
N PRO A 428 6.08 -5.27 -11.65
CA PRO A 428 6.96 -5.27 -10.48
C PRO A 428 8.39 -4.86 -10.84
N PHE A 429 9.11 -4.24 -9.91
CA PHE A 429 10.56 -4.09 -10.01
C PHE A 429 11.26 -5.43 -9.71
N HIS A 430 12.52 -5.56 -10.14
CA HIS A 430 13.25 -6.83 -10.12
C HIS A 430 13.50 -7.48 -8.75
N GLY A 431 13.32 -6.76 -7.63
CA GLY A 431 13.46 -7.31 -6.28
C GLY A 431 12.25 -8.14 -5.82
N VAL A 432 11.05 -7.85 -6.33
CA VAL A 432 9.78 -8.48 -5.90
C VAL A 432 9.12 -9.30 -7.00
N TYR A 433 8.20 -10.17 -6.61
CA TYR A 433 7.46 -11.06 -7.51
C TYR A 433 6.04 -10.56 -7.84
N THR A 434 5.22 -11.39 -8.49
CA THR A 434 3.91 -10.96 -9.04
C THR A 434 2.89 -10.61 -7.96
N SER A 435 2.75 -11.42 -6.92
CA SER A 435 1.84 -11.07 -5.82
C SER A 435 2.32 -9.82 -5.08
N TYR A 436 1.38 -8.94 -4.76
CA TYR A 436 1.59 -7.80 -3.87
C TYR A 436 0.54 -7.82 -2.75
N ASP A 437 0.25 -9.01 -2.21
CA ASP A 437 -0.61 -9.19 -1.03
C ASP A 437 -0.13 -8.36 0.18
N TYR A 438 1.19 -8.12 0.25
CA TYR A 438 1.86 -7.25 1.22
C TYR A 438 1.69 -7.69 2.68
N GLY A 439 1.03 -8.83 2.95
CA GLY A 439 0.52 -9.15 4.28
C GLY A 439 -0.50 -8.13 4.80
N ALA A 440 -1.19 -7.43 3.89
CA ALA A 440 -2.07 -6.30 4.18
C ALA A 440 -3.33 -6.70 4.97
N THR A 441 -4.10 -5.68 5.38
CA THR A 441 -5.37 -5.84 6.10
C THR A 441 -6.44 -6.55 5.26
N ILE A 442 -6.51 -6.22 3.97
CA ILE A 442 -7.29 -6.92 2.94
C ILE A 442 -6.29 -7.69 2.07
N ALA A 443 -6.46 -9.01 1.95
CA ALA A 443 -5.58 -9.88 1.19
C ALA A 443 -5.69 -9.64 -0.33
N GLU A 444 -4.74 -10.15 -1.11
CA GLU A 444 -4.75 -10.09 -2.59
C GLU A 444 -6.02 -10.70 -3.22
N SER A 445 -6.60 -11.73 -2.57
CA SER A 445 -7.91 -12.33 -2.91
C SER A 445 -9.11 -11.44 -2.57
N ARG A 446 -8.89 -10.21 -2.10
CA ARG A 446 -9.86 -9.24 -1.54
C ARG A 446 -10.51 -9.68 -0.21
N GLU A 447 -10.02 -10.75 0.41
CA GLU A 447 -10.55 -11.26 1.68
C GLU A 447 -10.10 -10.45 2.89
N LEU A 448 -10.99 -10.29 3.88
CA LEU A 448 -10.69 -9.64 5.15
C LEU A 448 -9.81 -10.56 6.02
N THR A 449 -8.70 -10.03 6.54
CA THR A 449 -7.79 -10.76 7.43
C THR A 449 -8.08 -10.43 8.90
N THR A 450 -7.45 -11.12 9.85
CA THR A 450 -7.60 -10.83 11.30
C THR A 450 -7.17 -9.40 11.68
N LYS A 451 -6.33 -8.75 10.86
CA LYS A 451 -5.95 -7.33 11.00
C LYS A 451 -7.15 -6.38 10.78
N PHE A 452 -8.14 -6.83 10.01
CA PHE A 452 -9.34 -6.05 9.75
C PHE A 452 -10.17 -5.81 11.02
N ASP A 453 -10.19 -6.79 11.94
CA ASP A 453 -10.92 -6.67 13.19
C ASP A 453 -10.35 -5.58 14.10
N GLU A 454 -9.02 -5.47 14.19
CA GLU A 454 -8.37 -4.46 15.02
C GLU A 454 -8.49 -3.07 14.41
N ILE A 455 -8.22 -2.90 13.11
CA ILE A 455 -8.36 -1.59 12.47
C ILE A 455 -9.82 -1.11 12.49
N LYS A 456 -10.81 -2.01 12.43
CA LYS A 456 -12.23 -1.65 12.57
C LYS A 456 -12.57 -1.13 13.97
N ARG A 457 -12.09 -1.78 15.04
CA ARG A 457 -12.26 -1.28 16.42
C ARG A 457 -11.63 0.10 16.57
N GLN A 458 -10.42 0.29 16.03
CA GLN A 458 -9.71 1.58 16.05
C GLN A 458 -10.45 2.67 15.26
N ALA A 459 -10.90 2.38 14.05
CA ALA A 459 -11.56 3.35 13.19
C ALA A 459 -12.95 3.76 13.70
N LEU A 460 -13.75 2.83 14.23
CA LEU A 460 -15.05 3.14 14.82
C LEU A 460 -14.93 3.93 16.13
N PHE A 461 -13.88 3.68 16.94
CA PHE A 461 -13.50 4.57 18.04
C PHE A 461 -13.23 5.99 17.55
N LEU A 462 -12.29 6.17 16.61
CA LEU A 462 -11.91 7.48 16.10
C LEU A 462 -13.12 8.22 15.53
N ARG A 463 -13.87 7.58 14.64
CA ARG A 463 -15.06 8.11 13.96
C ARG A 463 -16.12 8.64 14.93
N SER A 464 -16.20 8.06 16.13
CA SER A 464 -17.15 8.45 17.18
C SER A 464 -16.54 9.31 18.30
N SER A 465 -15.27 9.71 18.18
CA SER A 465 -14.52 10.46 19.19
C SER A 465 -14.02 11.81 18.68
N PRO A 466 -14.89 12.79 18.36
CA PRO A 466 -14.46 14.11 17.89
C PRO A 466 -13.62 14.87 18.93
N ASP A 467 -13.80 14.58 20.23
CA ASP A 467 -12.93 15.03 21.31
C ASP A 467 -11.44 14.67 21.07
N PHE A 468 -11.14 13.60 20.32
CA PHE A 468 -9.78 13.18 19.99
C PHE A 468 -9.16 13.96 18.83
N TYR A 469 -9.94 14.68 18.02
CA TYR A 469 -9.45 15.35 16.81
C TYR A 469 -8.68 16.66 17.11
N LYS A 470 -8.84 17.18 18.33
CA LYS A 470 -8.14 18.36 18.85
C LYS A 470 -7.64 18.06 20.26
N THR A 471 -6.44 17.52 20.36
CA THR A 471 -5.80 17.22 21.65
C THR A 471 -4.43 17.83 21.73
N ASP A 472 -4.10 18.42 22.87
CA ASP A 472 -2.73 18.74 23.26
C ASP A 472 -2.03 17.47 23.73
N TRP A 473 -0.74 17.35 23.40
CA TRP A 473 0.15 16.37 24.03
C TRP A 473 0.63 16.95 25.37
N ILE A 474 0.38 16.25 26.48
CA ILE A 474 0.62 16.79 27.83
C ILE A 474 1.97 16.31 28.37
N ALA A 475 2.15 14.99 28.42
CA ALA A 475 3.36 14.31 28.89
C ALA A 475 3.28 12.81 28.58
N ASP A 476 4.42 12.14 28.72
CA ASP A 476 4.55 10.69 28.71
C ASP A 476 5.45 10.21 29.86
N ALA A 477 5.57 8.89 30.03
CA ALA A 477 6.43 8.34 31.07
C ALA A 477 7.93 8.69 30.88
N SER A 478 8.39 9.00 29.66
CA SER A 478 9.79 9.43 29.42
C SER A 478 10.08 10.87 29.87
N THR A 479 9.07 11.75 29.80
CA THR A 479 9.12 13.14 30.29
C THR A 479 8.72 13.28 31.77
N GLY A 480 8.47 12.17 32.46
CA GLY A 480 8.25 12.12 33.91
C GLY A 480 6.79 11.98 34.37
N LEU A 481 5.87 11.63 33.47
CA LEU A 481 4.47 11.35 33.83
C LEU A 481 4.35 10.11 34.74
N SER A 482 4.28 10.33 36.05
CA SER A 482 4.17 9.26 37.05
C SER A 482 2.71 9.01 37.46
N VAL A 483 1.91 8.47 36.52
CA VAL A 483 0.48 8.15 36.74
C VAL A 483 0.21 6.65 36.94
N SER A 484 1.05 5.76 36.43
CA SER A 484 0.90 4.31 36.62
C SER A 484 1.45 3.86 37.98
N THR A 485 0.77 2.90 38.63
CA THR A 485 1.30 2.21 39.82
C THR A 485 2.36 1.16 39.49
N ASN A 486 2.55 0.83 38.21
CA ASN A 486 3.56 -0.12 37.72
C ASN A 486 4.37 0.51 36.58
N SER A 487 5.68 0.65 36.76
CA SER A 487 6.59 1.24 35.76
C SER A 487 6.81 0.36 34.52
N ALA A 488 6.29 -0.88 34.50
CA ALA A 488 6.21 -1.70 33.30
C ALA A 488 5.10 -1.26 32.32
N ALA A 489 4.16 -0.41 32.75
CA ALA A 489 3.17 0.22 31.88
C ALA A 489 3.61 1.67 31.56
N PHE A 490 3.87 1.92 30.28
CA PHE A 490 4.22 3.23 29.73
C PHE A 490 2.96 3.96 29.29
N VAL A 491 2.77 5.17 29.80
CA VAL A 491 1.56 5.97 29.59
C VAL A 491 1.92 7.26 28.88
N THR A 492 1.15 7.61 27.85
CA THR A 492 1.14 8.94 27.24
C THR A 492 -0.22 9.59 27.48
N LEU A 493 -0.23 10.86 27.87
CA LEU A 493 -1.44 11.63 28.16
C LEU A 493 -1.67 12.69 27.09
N LEU A 494 -2.80 12.57 26.39
CA LEU A 494 -3.33 13.61 25.52
C LEU A 494 -4.58 14.20 26.16
N LYS A 495 -4.86 15.48 25.92
CA LYS A 495 -6.06 16.14 26.47
C LYS A 495 -6.65 17.14 25.49
N ASN A 496 -7.97 17.12 25.33
CA ASN A 496 -8.69 18.12 24.57
C ASN A 496 -8.75 19.44 25.39
N PRO A 497 -8.25 20.57 24.85
CA PRO A 497 -8.22 21.84 25.59
C PRO A 497 -9.61 22.47 25.75
N ASP A 498 -10.57 22.14 24.88
CA ASP A 498 -11.91 22.74 24.86
C ASP A 498 -12.85 21.98 25.82
N THR A 499 -12.86 20.65 25.78
CA THR A 499 -13.81 19.79 26.52
C THR A 499 -13.23 19.17 27.78
N ASN A 500 -11.90 19.27 27.98
CA ASN A 500 -11.13 18.59 29.02
C ASN A 500 -11.09 17.05 28.95
N ALA A 501 -11.71 16.42 27.94
CA ALA A 501 -11.60 14.98 27.70
C ALA A 501 -10.13 14.56 27.58
N ALA A 502 -9.72 13.53 28.31
CA ALA A 502 -8.34 13.08 28.35
C ALA A 502 -8.21 11.62 27.91
N PHE A 503 -7.11 11.33 27.24
CA PHE A 503 -6.81 10.04 26.62
C PHE A 503 -5.45 9.58 27.12
N TYR A 504 -5.48 8.56 27.98
CA TYR A 504 -4.31 7.87 28.50
C TYR A 504 -4.05 6.66 27.59
N ILE A 505 -3.08 6.79 26.70
CA ILE A 505 -2.69 5.72 25.79
C ILE A 505 -1.58 4.92 26.48
N VAL A 506 -1.80 3.62 26.68
CA VAL A 506 -0.96 2.79 27.55
C VAL A 506 -0.54 1.51 26.86
N ARG A 507 0.77 1.20 26.90
CA ARG A 507 1.38 -0.05 26.44
C ARG A 507 2.44 -0.54 27.43
N GLN A 508 3.06 -1.69 27.21
CA GLN A 508 4.29 -2.04 27.92
C GLN A 508 5.44 -1.04 27.65
N THR A 509 6.24 -0.77 28.68
CA THR A 509 7.47 0.03 28.59
C THR A 509 8.48 -0.60 27.64
N SER A 510 8.61 -1.93 27.66
CA SER A 510 9.20 -2.69 26.55
C SER A 510 8.08 -3.12 25.61
N SER A 511 7.91 -2.41 24.48
CA SER A 511 6.82 -2.64 23.53
C SER A 511 6.87 -4.01 22.84
N THR A 512 8.00 -4.72 22.91
CA THR A 512 8.18 -6.07 22.36
C THR A 512 7.71 -7.17 23.33
N SER A 513 7.43 -6.80 24.59
CA SER A 513 7.11 -7.70 25.69
C SER A 513 5.81 -8.47 25.48
N THR A 514 5.89 -9.79 25.61
CA THR A 514 4.73 -10.70 25.62
C THR A 514 4.19 -10.95 27.02
N ALA A 515 4.69 -10.27 28.05
CA ALA A 515 4.27 -10.45 29.44
C ALA A 515 2.97 -9.70 29.76
N ILE A 516 2.09 -10.35 30.52
CA ILE A 516 0.91 -9.72 31.13
C ILE A 516 1.40 -8.67 32.13
N THR A 517 0.86 -7.45 32.03
CA THR A 517 1.21 -6.32 32.90
C THR A 517 -0.07 -5.77 33.55
N THR A 518 -0.15 -5.81 34.88
CA THR A 518 -1.26 -5.24 35.64
C THR A 518 -0.86 -3.95 36.38
N PHE A 519 -1.79 -2.99 36.47
CA PHE A 519 -1.55 -1.68 37.07
C PHE A 519 -2.86 -0.92 37.39
N LYS A 520 -2.74 0.18 38.13
CA LYS A 520 -3.75 1.23 38.26
C LYS A 520 -3.20 2.55 37.72
N LEU A 521 -4.11 3.45 37.34
CA LEU A 521 -3.76 4.81 36.91
C LEU A 521 -4.29 5.85 37.91
N ASN A 522 -3.43 6.77 38.32
CA ASN A 522 -3.79 8.00 39.02
C ASN A 522 -4.17 9.05 37.95
N VAL A 523 -5.46 9.19 37.68
CA VAL A 523 -6.02 10.08 36.66
C VAL A 523 -6.63 11.33 37.29
N THR A 524 -7.00 12.30 36.44
CA THR A 524 -7.84 13.44 36.83
C THR A 524 -9.21 13.30 36.17
N VAL A 525 -10.27 13.47 36.95
CA VAL A 525 -11.67 13.44 36.52
C VAL A 525 -12.36 14.70 37.05
N ALA A 526 -12.96 15.51 36.17
CA ALA A 526 -13.58 16.80 36.50
C ALA A 526 -12.67 17.73 37.35
N GLY A 527 -11.35 17.64 37.18
CA GLY A 527 -10.34 18.39 37.94
C GLY A 527 -9.94 17.77 39.30
N ALA A 528 -10.58 16.69 39.74
CA ALA A 528 -10.24 15.97 40.97
C ALA A 528 -9.37 14.73 40.69
N PRO A 529 -8.38 14.42 41.55
CA PRO A 529 -7.58 13.20 41.39
C PRO A 529 -8.39 11.95 41.74
N LEU A 530 -8.21 10.87 40.98
CA LEU A 530 -8.84 9.58 41.20
C LEU A 530 -7.89 8.45 40.78
N GLN A 531 -7.77 7.39 41.58
CA GLN A 531 -7.09 6.16 41.14
C GLN A 531 -8.12 5.21 40.52
N ILE A 532 -7.86 4.74 39.30
CA ILE A 532 -8.72 3.81 38.56
C ILE A 532 -7.97 2.50 38.23
N PRO A 533 -8.64 1.33 38.25
CA PRO A 533 -10.05 1.16 38.61
C PRO A 533 -10.30 1.32 40.12
N VAL A 534 -11.53 1.71 40.47
CA VAL A 534 -11.98 1.96 41.83
C VAL A 534 -12.46 0.67 42.50
N VAL A 535 -13.21 -0.18 41.79
CA VAL A 535 -13.77 -1.44 42.32
C VAL A 535 -13.12 -2.67 41.66
N ALA A 536 -12.92 -2.64 40.35
CA ALA A 536 -12.17 -3.68 39.64
C ALA A 536 -10.70 -3.77 40.13
N PRO A 537 -10.06 -4.95 40.08
CA PRO A 537 -8.78 -5.19 40.74
C PRO A 537 -7.66 -4.35 40.15
N ASP A 538 -7.43 -4.41 38.83
CA ASP A 538 -6.38 -3.71 38.09
C ASP A 538 -6.84 -3.50 36.63
N ILE A 539 -6.18 -2.59 35.92
CA ILE A 539 -6.11 -2.61 34.45
C ILE A 539 -5.07 -3.67 34.05
N THR A 540 -5.39 -4.49 33.06
CA THR A 540 -4.50 -5.51 32.50
C THR A 540 -4.14 -5.17 31.06
N LEU A 541 -2.85 -5.24 30.71
CA LEU A 541 -2.39 -5.42 29.34
C LEU A 541 -1.94 -6.87 29.14
N GLY A 542 -2.47 -7.53 28.12
CA GLY A 542 -1.89 -8.76 27.56
C GLY A 542 -0.55 -8.46 26.90
N GLY A 543 0.22 -9.51 26.58
CA GLY A 543 1.48 -9.33 25.84
C GLY A 543 1.26 -8.63 24.51
N ARG A 544 2.07 -7.60 24.21
CA ARG A 544 1.95 -6.76 23.00
C ARG A 544 0.55 -6.17 22.79
N GLU A 545 -0.01 -5.61 23.87
CA GLU A 545 -1.28 -4.89 23.84
C GLU A 545 -1.04 -3.41 24.16
N SER A 546 -1.78 -2.53 23.48
CA SER A 546 -1.98 -1.14 23.90
C SER A 546 -3.47 -0.87 24.09
N LYS A 547 -3.80 0.08 24.96
CA LYS A 547 -5.18 0.51 25.23
C LYS A 547 -5.30 2.03 25.26
N VAL A 548 -6.43 2.54 24.79
CA VAL A 548 -6.87 3.91 25.07
C VAL A 548 -7.81 3.90 26.28
N ILE A 549 -7.41 4.56 27.36
CA ILE A 549 -8.21 4.76 28.57
C ILE A 549 -8.65 6.23 28.59
N VAL A 550 -9.94 6.47 28.80
CA VAL A 550 -10.51 7.83 28.70
C VAL A 550 -10.97 8.37 30.05
N THR A 551 -10.84 9.67 30.25
CA THR A 551 -11.55 10.42 31.30
C THR A 551 -12.24 11.65 30.72
N ASP A 552 -13.29 12.12 31.40
CA ASP A 552 -14.07 13.30 31.02
C ASP A 552 -14.69 13.27 29.59
N TYR A 553 -14.78 12.09 28.99
CA TYR A 553 -15.17 11.86 27.60
C TYR A 553 -16.68 12.00 27.36
N THR A 554 -17.07 12.82 26.38
CA THR A 554 -18.48 13.05 26.02
C THR A 554 -18.97 12.07 24.96
N PHE A 555 -20.23 11.64 25.02
CA PHE A 555 -20.82 10.78 23.99
C PHE A 555 -22.31 11.05 23.76
N GLY A 556 -22.75 10.84 22.52
CA GLY A 556 -24.11 11.16 22.10
C GLY A 556 -24.40 12.67 22.18
N ALA A 557 -25.62 13.03 22.59
CA ALA A 557 -26.06 14.41 22.71
C ALA A 557 -25.93 15.00 24.13
N ALA A 558 -25.94 14.16 25.18
CA ALA A 558 -25.93 14.65 26.57
C ALA A 558 -25.16 13.77 27.57
N SER A 559 -24.69 12.59 27.17
CA SER A 559 -24.03 11.64 28.07
C SER A 559 -22.53 11.88 28.20
N LYS A 560 -21.97 11.44 29.33
CA LYS A 560 -20.55 11.59 29.65
C LYS A 560 -20.03 10.41 30.45
N LEU A 561 -18.85 9.90 30.07
CA LEU A 561 -18.02 9.02 30.87
C LEU A 561 -17.14 9.88 31.79
N ALA A 562 -17.22 9.64 33.09
CA ALA A 562 -16.25 10.14 34.04
C ALA A 562 -14.89 9.47 33.80
N PHE A 563 -14.88 8.14 33.61
CA PHE A 563 -13.78 7.38 33.02
C PHE A 563 -14.24 6.06 32.40
N SER A 564 -13.39 5.44 31.56
CA SER A 564 -13.51 4.03 31.15
C SER A 564 -12.14 3.39 30.98
N THR A 565 -11.94 2.21 31.59
CA THR A 565 -10.80 1.30 31.33
C THR A 565 -11.15 0.16 30.35
N ALA A 566 -12.43 0.03 29.99
CA ALA A 566 -12.84 -0.66 28.77
C ALA A 566 -12.63 0.27 27.58
N GLN A 567 -12.21 -0.28 26.44
CA GLN A 567 -12.06 0.50 25.22
C GLN A 567 -13.43 0.80 24.61
N ILE A 568 -13.55 1.91 23.89
CA ILE A 568 -14.80 2.33 23.24
C ILE A 568 -14.78 1.78 21.81
N PHE A 569 -15.79 0.98 21.46
CA PHE A 569 -16.01 0.55 20.08
C PHE A 569 -16.82 1.58 19.29
N TYR A 570 -17.86 2.16 19.91
CA TYR A 570 -18.72 3.15 19.28
C TYR A 570 -19.40 4.04 20.34
N ALA A 571 -19.39 5.36 20.14
CA ALA A 571 -19.93 6.34 21.07
C ALA A 571 -20.63 7.52 20.36
N SER A 572 -21.92 7.41 20.04
CA SER A 572 -22.66 8.45 19.29
C SER A 572 -24.17 8.36 19.54
N THR A 573 -24.99 9.02 18.73
CA THR A 573 -26.45 8.87 18.77
C THR A 573 -26.96 7.85 17.73
N ILE A 574 -28.07 7.18 18.05
CA ILE A 574 -28.89 6.44 17.08
C ILE A 574 -30.33 6.91 17.25
N GLY A 575 -30.82 7.71 16.30
CA GLY A 575 -32.01 8.54 16.51
C GLY A 575 -31.74 9.57 17.62
N ASN A 576 -32.65 9.68 18.58
CA ASN A 576 -32.55 10.64 19.69
C ASN A 576 -31.92 10.03 20.97
N ARG A 577 -31.15 8.94 20.82
CA ARG A 577 -30.68 8.12 21.93
C ARG A 577 -29.16 8.05 21.94
N ASP A 578 -28.55 8.30 23.10
CA ASP A 578 -27.11 8.20 23.31
C ASP A 578 -26.70 6.72 23.40
N ILE A 579 -25.72 6.31 22.60
CA ILE A 579 -25.24 4.93 22.50
C ILE A 579 -23.77 4.90 22.90
N LEU A 580 -23.44 4.04 23.85
CA LEU A 580 -22.07 3.70 24.21
C LEU A 580 -21.90 2.18 24.09
N PHE A 581 -20.99 1.75 23.22
CA PHE A 581 -20.58 0.36 23.09
C PHE A 581 -19.11 0.24 23.50
N LEU A 582 -18.88 -0.40 24.65
CA LEU A 582 -17.57 -0.71 25.20
C LEU A 582 -17.11 -2.12 24.80
N HIS A 583 -15.80 -2.35 24.79
CA HIS A 583 -15.24 -3.69 24.65
C HIS A 583 -13.97 -3.91 25.49
N GLY A 584 -13.66 -5.19 25.71
CA GLY A 584 -12.49 -5.64 26.47
C GLY A 584 -12.04 -7.03 26.04
N ASN A 585 -10.87 -7.49 26.48
CA ASN A 585 -10.49 -8.89 26.28
C ASN A 585 -11.25 -9.74 27.32
N SER A 586 -11.87 -10.87 26.94
CA SER A 586 -12.70 -11.64 27.89
C SER A 586 -11.91 -12.21 29.07
N SER A 587 -10.59 -12.33 28.99
CA SER A 587 -9.73 -12.71 30.12
C SER A 587 -9.41 -11.57 31.10
N GLN A 588 -9.83 -10.33 30.82
CA GLN A 588 -9.49 -9.13 31.58
C GLN A 588 -10.71 -8.55 32.31
N ALA A 589 -10.45 -7.83 33.40
CA ALA A 589 -11.46 -7.01 34.08
C ALA A 589 -11.37 -5.55 33.59
N HIS A 590 -12.51 -4.88 33.49
CA HIS A 590 -12.61 -3.48 33.09
C HIS A 590 -13.59 -2.72 33.99
N GLU A 591 -13.59 -1.40 33.93
CA GLU A 591 -14.51 -0.55 34.69
C GLU A 591 -14.83 0.75 33.96
N ALA A 592 -16.09 1.17 34.00
CA ALA A 592 -16.54 2.47 33.52
C ALA A 592 -17.32 3.20 34.61
N ALA A 593 -17.25 4.53 34.61
CA ALA A 593 -17.98 5.39 35.53
C ALA A 593 -18.83 6.40 34.73
N LEU A 594 -20.15 6.37 34.91
CA LEU A 594 -21.09 7.21 34.18
C LEU A 594 -22.40 7.42 34.94
N HIS A 595 -23.18 8.42 34.51
CA HIS A 595 -24.58 8.53 34.92
C HIS A 595 -25.45 7.69 33.98
N LEU A 596 -26.19 6.74 34.57
CA LEU A 596 -27.21 5.97 33.88
C LEU A 596 -28.50 6.81 33.84
N THR A 597 -28.94 7.17 32.63
CA THR A 597 -30.03 8.15 32.43
C THR A 597 -31.28 7.52 31.81
N GLY A 598 -32.42 8.21 31.88
CA GLY A 598 -33.70 7.78 31.30
C GLY A 598 -34.46 6.77 32.15
N THR A 599 -35.59 6.31 31.61
CA THR A 599 -36.44 5.27 32.23
C THR A 599 -35.91 3.88 31.83
N PRO A 600 -35.40 3.05 32.76
CA PRO A 600 -34.84 1.75 32.43
C PRO A 600 -35.90 0.75 31.97
N ASN A 601 -35.54 -0.07 30.98
CA ASN A 601 -36.31 -1.23 30.54
C ASN A 601 -36.32 -2.30 31.65
N PRO A 602 -37.50 -2.70 32.17
CA PRO A 602 -37.59 -3.73 33.20
C PRO A 602 -37.14 -5.13 32.74
N LEU A 603 -37.00 -5.38 31.42
CA LEU A 603 -36.45 -6.65 30.92
C LEU A 603 -34.94 -6.78 31.16
N HIS A 604 -34.22 -5.67 31.34
CA HIS A 604 -32.78 -5.63 31.62
C HIS A 604 -32.45 -5.35 33.09
N SER A 605 -33.43 -5.46 34.01
CA SER A 605 -33.24 -5.17 35.44
C SER A 605 -32.49 -6.25 36.23
N GLY A 606 -31.64 -7.05 35.57
CA GLY A 606 -30.84 -8.12 36.14
C GLY A 606 -29.48 -8.17 35.45
N PRO A 607 -28.37 -7.89 36.16
CA PRO A 607 -27.04 -7.93 35.55
C PRO A 607 -26.69 -9.33 35.05
N SER A 608 -25.86 -9.39 34.00
CA SER A 608 -24.96 -10.54 33.85
C SER A 608 -24.18 -10.71 35.16
N PRO A 609 -23.97 -11.93 35.69
CA PRO A 609 -23.20 -12.12 36.93
C PRO A 609 -21.75 -11.61 36.83
N ALA A 610 -21.25 -11.35 35.63
CA ALA A 610 -19.96 -10.72 35.37
C ALA A 610 -20.02 -9.18 35.24
N VAL A 611 -21.17 -8.53 35.44
CA VAL A 611 -21.31 -7.06 35.44
C VAL A 611 -21.81 -6.60 36.80
N LEU A 612 -21.00 -5.82 37.51
CA LEU A 612 -21.31 -5.32 38.85
C LEU A 612 -21.59 -3.81 38.82
N PHE A 613 -22.71 -3.41 39.41
CA PHE A 613 -23.09 -2.00 39.56
C PHE A 613 -22.83 -1.54 41.00
N THR A 614 -21.99 -0.52 41.16
CA THR A 614 -21.66 0.09 42.46
C THR A 614 -21.96 1.58 42.41
N ASN A 615 -22.76 2.08 43.36
CA ASN A 615 -22.94 3.52 43.52
C ASN A 615 -21.64 4.13 44.08
N SER A 616 -21.08 5.12 43.39
CA SER A 616 -19.86 5.76 43.85
C SER A 616 -20.08 6.52 45.16
N SER A 617 -19.22 6.25 46.15
CA SER A 617 -19.02 7.09 47.34
C SER A 617 -17.75 7.96 47.25
N SER A 618 -17.04 7.92 46.12
CA SER A 618 -15.81 8.70 45.91
C SER A 618 -16.14 10.19 45.77
N PRO A 619 -15.50 11.09 46.54
CA PRO A 619 -15.72 12.54 46.44
C PRO A 619 -15.17 13.13 45.13
N SER A 620 -14.34 12.40 44.38
CA SER A 620 -13.83 12.82 43.07
C SER A 620 -14.80 12.50 41.90
N LEU A 621 -15.92 11.84 42.17
CA LEU A 621 -16.96 11.53 41.18
C LEU A 621 -18.25 12.30 41.51
N ALA A 622 -19.00 12.67 40.48
CA ALA A 622 -20.24 13.40 40.65
C ALA A 622 -21.29 12.57 41.42
N GLN A 623 -22.13 13.24 42.21
CA GLN A 623 -23.16 12.56 42.98
C GLN A 623 -24.14 11.82 42.04
N GLY A 624 -24.32 10.52 42.27
CA GLY A 624 -25.13 9.66 41.40
C GLY A 624 -24.39 9.08 40.19
N THR A 625 -23.05 9.17 40.14
CA THR A 625 -22.25 8.35 39.21
C THR A 625 -22.32 6.87 39.61
N THR A 626 -22.63 6.02 38.65
CA THR A 626 -22.58 4.56 38.78
C THR A 626 -21.25 4.05 38.25
N LEU A 627 -20.55 3.25 39.06
CA LEU A 627 -19.42 2.43 38.64
C LEU A 627 -19.96 1.11 38.10
N VAL A 628 -19.55 0.75 36.89
CA VAL A 628 -19.88 -0.50 36.23
C VAL A 628 -18.58 -1.28 36.04
N SER A 629 -18.39 -2.34 36.83
CA SER A 629 -17.22 -3.21 36.73
C SER A 629 -17.56 -4.44 35.90
N PHE A 630 -16.80 -4.68 34.84
CA PHE A 630 -16.85 -5.85 33.97
C PHE A 630 -15.81 -6.86 34.47
N LEU A 631 -16.26 -8.02 34.92
CA LEU A 631 -15.39 -9.11 35.36
C LEU A 631 -14.92 -9.94 34.16
N ALA A 632 -13.78 -10.61 34.31
CA ALA A 632 -13.31 -11.59 33.32
C ALA A 632 -14.32 -12.75 33.16
N GLY A 633 -14.40 -13.30 31.95
CA GLY A 633 -15.34 -14.36 31.55
C GLY A 633 -16.59 -13.88 30.83
N ILE A 634 -16.65 -12.62 30.39
CA ILE A 634 -17.69 -12.15 29.46
C ILE A 634 -17.26 -12.52 28.03
N ASP A 635 -17.91 -13.53 27.46
CA ASP A 635 -17.89 -13.82 26.03
C ASP A 635 -19.28 -13.49 25.45
N GLY A 636 -19.34 -12.70 24.37
CA GLY A 636 -20.60 -12.24 23.77
C GLY A 636 -21.02 -10.81 24.15
N LEU A 637 -22.17 -10.38 23.62
CA LEU A 637 -22.74 -9.04 23.85
C LEU A 637 -23.59 -9.02 25.14
N VAL A 638 -23.38 -8.00 25.96
CA VAL A 638 -24.15 -7.71 27.18
C VAL A 638 -24.77 -6.31 27.09
N THR A 639 -26.09 -6.23 27.19
CA THR A 639 -26.79 -4.96 27.40
C THR A 639 -26.63 -4.54 28.87
N VAL A 640 -25.83 -3.51 29.10
CA VAL A 640 -25.47 -2.98 30.44
C VAL A 640 -26.55 -2.04 30.96
N TRP A 641 -27.06 -1.17 30.10
CA TRP A 641 -28.15 -0.26 30.43
C TRP A 641 -29.02 -0.01 29.20
N ASP A 642 -30.33 -0.05 29.38
CA ASP A 642 -31.31 0.12 28.31
C ASP A 642 -32.41 1.07 28.77
N SER A 643 -32.34 2.35 28.41
CA SER A 643 -33.38 3.35 28.67
C SER A 643 -33.89 4.04 27.42
N ASP A 644 -34.84 4.96 27.55
CA ASP A 644 -35.42 5.71 26.44
C ASP A 644 -34.45 6.76 25.87
N THR A 645 -33.49 7.22 26.68
CA THR A 645 -32.48 8.22 26.32
C THR A 645 -31.08 7.64 26.09
N GLN A 646 -30.77 6.45 26.61
CA GLN A 646 -29.40 5.93 26.65
C GLN A 646 -29.35 4.40 26.47
N LEU A 647 -28.39 3.90 25.68
CA LEU A 647 -28.01 2.48 25.57
C LEU A 647 -26.54 2.34 25.94
N VAL A 648 -26.23 1.41 26.84
CA VAL A 648 -24.85 1.04 27.17
C VAL A 648 -24.69 -0.46 26.91
N LEU A 649 -23.69 -0.81 26.12
CA LEU A 649 -23.35 -2.17 25.72
C LEU A 649 -21.91 -2.47 26.11
N PHE A 650 -21.63 -3.74 26.41
CA PHE A 650 -20.28 -4.26 26.53
C PHE A 650 -20.18 -5.60 25.79
N ALA A 651 -19.04 -5.87 25.15
CA ALA A 651 -18.73 -7.19 24.61
C ALA A 651 -17.24 -7.52 24.74
N ASP A 652 -16.87 -8.77 24.57
CA ASP A 652 -15.46 -9.09 24.31
C ASP A 652 -15.01 -8.51 22.94
N SER A 653 -13.71 -8.28 22.77
CA SER A 653 -13.14 -7.67 21.55
C SER A 653 -13.38 -8.49 20.28
N VAL A 654 -13.59 -9.81 20.36
CA VAL A 654 -13.90 -10.67 19.20
C VAL A 654 -15.36 -10.48 18.83
N THR A 655 -16.28 -10.54 19.79
CA THR A 655 -17.71 -10.24 19.55
C THR A 655 -17.91 -8.80 19.06
N ALA A 656 -17.22 -7.82 19.63
CA ALA A 656 -17.28 -6.43 19.18
C ALA A 656 -16.85 -6.30 17.70
N ALA A 657 -15.85 -7.06 17.26
CA ALA A 657 -15.44 -7.10 15.85
C ALA A 657 -16.46 -7.77 14.92
N THR A 658 -17.47 -8.49 15.41
CA THR A 658 -18.61 -8.94 14.57
C THR A 658 -19.60 -7.83 14.26
N PHE A 659 -19.47 -6.66 14.92
CA PHE A 659 -20.31 -5.50 14.67
C PHE A 659 -19.73 -4.56 13.60
N TRP A 660 -20.65 -3.83 13.01
CA TRP A 660 -20.50 -2.87 11.93
C TRP A 660 -21.35 -1.65 12.28
N ALA A 661 -20.95 -0.48 11.80
CA ALA A 661 -21.70 0.75 12.01
C ALA A 661 -21.93 1.48 10.68
N PRO A 662 -22.76 0.92 9.76
CA PRO A 662 -22.97 1.51 8.45
C PRO A 662 -23.68 2.86 8.58
N VAL A 663 -23.19 3.81 7.79
CA VAL A 663 -23.67 5.19 7.73
C VAL A 663 -25.01 5.22 6.99
N LEU A 664 -25.97 6.00 7.50
CA LEU A 664 -27.18 6.35 6.79
C LEU A 664 -26.93 7.65 6.00
N ALA A 665 -27.18 7.62 4.70
CA ALA A 665 -26.93 8.74 3.80
C ALA A 665 -27.75 9.99 4.17
N GLY A 666 -27.10 11.16 4.13
CA GLY A 666 -27.71 12.47 4.34
C GLY A 666 -28.66 12.89 3.21
N ALA A 667 -28.97 14.19 3.15
CA ALA A 667 -29.93 14.75 2.19
C ALA A 667 -29.53 14.43 0.73
N ALA A 668 -30.50 14.04 -0.10
CA ALA A 668 -30.24 13.64 -1.50
C ALA A 668 -29.71 14.78 -2.39
N SER A 669 -29.85 16.03 -1.96
CA SER A 669 -29.31 17.23 -2.64
C SER A 669 -27.86 17.55 -2.28
N ASP A 670 -27.30 16.93 -1.25
CA ASP A 670 -25.91 17.13 -0.83
C ASP A 670 -24.97 16.16 -1.58
N PRO A 671 -24.00 16.65 -2.38
CA PRO A 671 -23.02 15.80 -3.04
C PRO A 671 -22.11 15.03 -2.07
N LEU A 672 -22.00 15.46 -0.80
CA LEU A 672 -21.16 14.85 0.23
C LEU A 672 -21.97 14.00 1.24
N ARG A 673 -23.23 13.69 0.94
CA ARG A 673 -24.20 13.02 1.83
C ARG A 673 -23.75 11.68 2.45
N ASN A 674 -22.73 11.01 1.91
CA ASN A 674 -22.22 9.73 2.42
C ASN A 674 -20.96 9.88 3.29
N PHE A 675 -20.36 11.08 3.33
CA PHE A 675 -19.15 11.37 4.08
C PHE A 675 -19.48 11.66 5.55
N TRP A 676 -18.96 10.81 6.44
CA TRP A 676 -19.15 10.94 7.88
C TRP A 676 -18.47 12.21 8.40
N GLY A 677 -19.11 12.93 9.33
CA GLY A 677 -18.61 14.19 9.88
C GLY A 677 -18.92 15.42 9.03
N VAL A 678 -19.27 15.25 7.74
CA VAL A 678 -19.58 16.36 6.82
C VAL A 678 -21.02 16.30 6.34
N GLY A 679 -21.38 15.35 5.46
CA GLY A 679 -22.74 15.25 4.91
C GLY A 679 -23.72 14.42 5.75
N THR A 680 -23.21 13.64 6.71
CA THR A 680 -24.04 12.87 7.65
C THR A 680 -23.28 12.48 8.92
N ASN A 681 -24.01 12.41 10.03
CA ASN A 681 -23.58 11.83 11.31
C ASN A 681 -24.58 10.75 11.79
N THR A 682 -25.42 10.22 10.90
CA THR A 682 -26.40 9.17 11.25
C THR A 682 -25.87 7.80 10.88
N SER A 683 -26.02 6.84 11.79
CA SER A 683 -25.56 5.46 11.67
C SER A 683 -26.56 4.53 12.38
N ILE A 684 -26.42 3.24 12.13
CA ILE A 684 -26.96 2.18 12.98
C ILE A 684 -25.82 1.29 13.48
N LEU A 685 -26.10 0.29 14.32
CA LEU A 685 -25.20 -0.83 14.59
C LEU A 685 -25.80 -2.12 14.00
N VAL A 686 -24.96 -2.93 13.36
CA VAL A 686 -25.32 -4.22 12.74
C VAL A 686 -24.27 -5.25 13.14
N GLY A 687 -24.65 -6.35 13.79
CA GLY A 687 -23.76 -7.43 14.22
C GLY A 687 -24.13 -8.78 13.61
N GLY A 688 -23.11 -9.59 13.32
CA GLY A 688 -23.25 -10.96 12.82
C GLY A 688 -22.65 -11.21 11.42
N PRO A 689 -23.02 -10.45 10.38
CA PRO A 689 -22.51 -10.66 9.01
C PRO A 689 -20.99 -10.53 8.87
N TYR A 690 -20.43 -11.21 7.87
CA TYR A 690 -19.00 -11.17 7.54
C TYR A 690 -18.57 -9.79 7.03
N LEU A 691 -19.45 -9.09 6.32
CA LEU A 691 -19.28 -7.69 5.93
C LEU A 691 -20.65 -7.02 5.83
N VAL A 692 -20.77 -5.77 6.29
CA VAL A 692 -21.95 -4.92 6.03
C VAL A 692 -21.47 -3.70 5.24
N ARG A 693 -21.82 -3.66 3.96
CA ARG A 693 -21.38 -2.65 2.99
C ARG A 693 -22.20 -1.38 3.10
N GLU A 694 -23.51 -1.51 3.27
CA GLU A 694 -24.46 -0.41 3.16
C GLU A 694 -25.69 -0.59 4.04
N ALA A 695 -26.29 0.53 4.48
CA ALA A 695 -27.59 0.58 5.12
C ALA A 695 -28.42 1.76 4.60
N THR A 696 -29.64 1.49 4.13
CA THR A 696 -30.61 2.52 3.71
C THR A 696 -31.90 2.39 4.52
N LEU A 697 -32.32 3.48 5.17
CA LEU A 697 -33.55 3.53 5.97
C LEU A 697 -34.57 4.48 5.33
N SER A 698 -35.75 3.96 4.96
CA SER A 698 -36.84 4.76 4.40
C SER A 698 -38.21 4.23 4.83
N GLY A 699 -39.09 5.11 5.32
CA GLY A 699 -40.46 4.74 5.72
C GLY A 699 -40.56 3.62 6.76
N GLY A 700 -39.57 3.50 7.65
CA GLY A 700 -39.48 2.41 8.63
C GLY A 700 -39.03 1.07 8.05
N LYS A 701 -38.54 1.03 6.81
CA LYS A 701 -37.90 -0.14 6.20
C LYS A 701 -36.39 0.08 6.16
N LEU A 702 -35.64 -0.85 6.74
CA LEU A 702 -34.18 -0.86 6.69
C LEU A 702 -33.72 -1.89 5.66
N ALA A 703 -33.05 -1.44 4.60
CA ALA A 703 -32.35 -2.31 3.67
C ALA A 703 -30.87 -2.38 4.06
N LEU A 704 -30.33 -3.59 4.16
CA LEU A 704 -28.91 -3.87 4.39
C LEU A 704 -28.34 -4.59 3.17
N ARG A 705 -27.11 -4.24 2.79
CA ARG A 705 -26.32 -4.94 1.79
C ARG A 705 -24.98 -5.38 2.38
N GLY A 706 -24.53 -6.58 2.05
CA GLY A 706 -23.28 -7.12 2.57
C GLY A 706 -23.06 -8.58 2.22
N ASP A 707 -22.08 -9.18 2.90
CA ASP A 707 -21.58 -10.52 2.59
C ASP A 707 -21.72 -11.46 3.78
N LEU A 708 -22.01 -12.73 3.47
CA LEU A 708 -22.05 -13.82 4.44
C LEU A 708 -21.04 -14.90 4.07
N LYS A 709 -20.21 -15.29 5.04
CA LYS A 709 -19.34 -16.49 4.95
C LYS A 709 -20.08 -17.75 5.41
N GLU A 710 -21.02 -17.59 6.32
CA GLU A 710 -21.87 -18.65 6.89
C GLU A 710 -23.23 -18.09 7.33
N GLY A 711 -24.14 -18.95 7.78
CA GLY A 711 -25.42 -18.52 8.35
C GLY A 711 -25.24 -17.94 9.75
N VAL A 712 -25.66 -16.69 9.96
CA VAL A 712 -25.41 -15.93 11.19
C VAL A 712 -26.69 -15.33 11.77
N ARG A 713 -26.71 -15.10 13.09
CA ARG A 713 -27.76 -14.29 13.72
C ARG A 713 -27.48 -12.82 13.45
N LEU A 714 -28.36 -12.17 12.69
CA LEU A 714 -28.34 -10.74 12.47
C LEU A 714 -28.85 -10.02 13.72
N THR A 715 -28.07 -9.08 14.22
CA THR A 715 -28.42 -8.18 15.32
C THR A 715 -28.39 -6.75 14.79
N VAL A 716 -29.47 -5.98 14.95
CA VAL A 716 -29.54 -4.58 14.52
C VAL A 716 -30.00 -3.71 15.68
N ILE A 717 -29.32 -2.59 15.88
CA ILE A 717 -29.71 -1.51 16.78
C ILE A 717 -29.79 -0.26 15.93
N GLY A 718 -31.02 0.19 15.64
CA GLY A 718 -31.29 1.36 14.83
C GLY A 718 -32.24 2.34 15.52
N PRO A 719 -32.71 3.39 14.82
CA PRO A 719 -33.68 4.32 15.37
C PRO A 719 -35.04 3.65 15.61
N LYS A 720 -35.87 4.28 16.45
CA LYS A 720 -37.25 3.85 16.71
C LYS A 720 -38.07 3.84 15.42
N GLY A 721 -38.86 2.77 15.20
CA GLY A 721 -39.79 2.67 14.06
C GLY A 721 -39.31 1.80 12.90
N ILE A 722 -38.20 1.05 13.03
CA ILE A 722 -37.90 -0.05 12.11
C ILE A 722 -39.02 -1.10 12.21
N SER A 723 -39.66 -1.37 11.07
CA SER A 723 -40.82 -2.24 10.91
C SER A 723 -40.54 -3.48 10.05
N SER A 724 -39.49 -3.42 9.22
CA SER A 724 -38.97 -4.56 8.45
C SER A 724 -37.50 -4.34 8.10
N VAL A 725 -36.72 -5.41 8.09
CA VAL A 725 -35.35 -5.44 7.61
C VAL A 725 -35.25 -6.33 6.36
N THR A 726 -34.50 -5.89 5.35
CA THR A 726 -34.02 -6.75 4.25
C THR A 726 -32.50 -6.91 4.29
N TRP A 727 -32.01 -8.02 3.78
CA TRP A 727 -30.60 -8.35 3.58
C TRP A 727 -30.41 -8.78 2.13
N ASN A 728 -29.60 -8.05 1.36
CA ASN A 728 -29.43 -8.27 -0.09
C ASN A 728 -30.80 -8.43 -0.80
N ASP A 729 -31.69 -7.46 -0.55
CA ASP A 729 -33.10 -7.40 -0.98
C ASP A 729 -34.06 -8.49 -0.44
N GLU A 730 -33.57 -9.56 0.18
CA GLU A 730 -34.41 -10.58 0.81
C GLU A 730 -34.94 -10.16 2.18
N ARG A 731 -36.21 -10.45 2.50
CA ARG A 731 -36.83 -10.08 3.78
C ARG A 731 -36.35 -10.97 4.92
N VAL A 732 -35.73 -10.35 5.93
CA VAL A 732 -35.34 -11.06 7.16
C VAL A 732 -36.56 -11.25 8.07
N SER A 733 -36.76 -12.46 8.57
CA SER A 733 -37.82 -12.76 9.54
C SER A 733 -37.39 -12.37 10.97
N PRO A 734 -38.19 -11.59 11.71
CA PRO A 734 -37.83 -11.16 13.06
C PRO A 734 -38.01 -12.29 14.09
N ASP A 735 -36.98 -12.49 14.91
CA ASP A 735 -37.08 -13.13 16.22
C ASP A 735 -37.60 -12.07 17.19
N ALA A 736 -38.92 -11.99 17.35
CA ALA A 736 -39.57 -10.95 18.16
C ALA A 736 -39.13 -11.00 19.65
N THR A 737 -38.87 -12.21 20.17
CA THR A 737 -38.40 -12.39 21.55
C THR A 737 -36.98 -11.87 21.70
N ALA A 738 -36.05 -12.29 20.85
CA ALA A 738 -34.67 -11.79 20.92
C ALA A 738 -34.57 -10.29 20.60
N SER A 739 -35.44 -9.76 19.73
CA SER A 739 -35.52 -8.32 19.45
C SER A 739 -35.92 -7.51 20.69
N ALA A 740 -36.96 -7.96 21.41
CA ALA A 740 -37.41 -7.32 22.65
C ALA A 740 -36.40 -7.46 23.81
N SER A 741 -35.62 -8.55 23.82
CA SER A 741 -34.54 -8.80 24.77
C SER A 741 -33.18 -8.19 24.39
N LEU A 742 -33.06 -7.53 23.24
CA LEU A 742 -31.85 -6.80 22.84
C LEU A 742 -31.88 -5.38 23.39
N THR A 743 -32.99 -4.68 23.14
CA THR A 743 -33.26 -3.31 23.60
C THR A 743 -34.73 -2.94 23.41
N GLN A 744 -35.29 -2.10 24.30
CA GLN A 744 -36.69 -1.66 24.22
C GLN A 744 -37.04 -0.78 23.00
N SER A 745 -36.06 -0.25 22.26
CA SER A 745 -36.32 0.65 21.14
C SER A 745 -35.30 0.49 20.02
N GLY A 746 -35.79 0.17 18.82
CA GLY A 746 -34.97 0.11 17.59
C GLY A 746 -34.16 -1.19 17.43
N GLY A 747 -34.34 -2.15 18.33
CA GLY A 747 -33.76 -3.49 18.23
C GLY A 747 -34.48 -4.36 17.19
N PHE A 748 -33.72 -5.06 16.36
CA PHE A 748 -34.21 -6.13 15.50
C PHE A 748 -33.20 -7.28 15.51
N VAL A 749 -33.67 -8.49 15.74
CA VAL A 749 -32.89 -9.72 15.64
C VAL A 749 -33.54 -10.64 14.63
N GLY A 750 -32.75 -11.29 13.79
CA GLY A 750 -33.22 -12.26 12.81
C GLY A 750 -32.14 -13.29 12.49
N GLN A 751 -32.48 -14.31 11.69
CA GLN A 751 -31.53 -15.29 11.19
C GLN A 751 -31.23 -15.00 9.71
N LEU A 752 -29.95 -14.96 9.36
CA LEU A 752 -29.49 -15.01 7.98
C LEU A 752 -28.97 -16.42 7.69
N SER A 753 -29.12 -16.84 6.45
CA SER A 753 -28.66 -18.13 5.93
C SER A 753 -28.05 -17.90 4.56
N LEU A 754 -27.03 -18.70 4.23
CA LEU A 754 -26.50 -18.75 2.88
C LEU A 754 -27.59 -19.22 1.89
N ARG A 755 -27.67 -18.58 0.73
CA ARG A 755 -28.45 -19.06 -0.42
C ARG A 755 -27.94 -20.44 -0.83
N SER A 756 -28.84 -21.36 -1.18
CA SER A 756 -28.45 -22.73 -1.57
C SER A 756 -27.43 -22.79 -2.71
N ALA A 757 -27.45 -21.78 -3.59
CA ALA A 757 -26.55 -21.65 -4.73
C ALA A 757 -25.05 -21.57 -4.35
N VAL A 758 -24.66 -21.05 -3.18
CA VAL A 758 -23.23 -20.99 -2.78
C VAL A 758 -22.68 -22.32 -2.25
N THR A 759 -23.52 -23.34 -2.05
CA THR A 759 -23.08 -24.62 -1.48
C THR A 759 -22.60 -25.60 -2.55
N GLY A 760 -21.44 -26.24 -2.30
CA GLY A 760 -20.91 -27.28 -3.20
C GLY A 760 -20.33 -26.79 -4.52
N LEU A 761 -20.00 -25.49 -4.64
CA LEU A 761 -19.31 -24.95 -5.81
C LEU A 761 -17.95 -25.61 -6.01
N MET A 762 -17.61 -25.88 -7.27
CA MET A 762 -16.35 -26.49 -7.68
C MET A 762 -15.83 -25.79 -8.94
N VAL A 763 -14.51 -25.62 -9.04
CA VAL A 763 -13.83 -25.18 -10.25
C VAL A 763 -13.38 -26.37 -11.10
N PRO A 764 -13.37 -26.26 -12.45
CA PRO A 764 -12.96 -27.34 -13.33
C PRO A 764 -11.46 -27.62 -13.26
N LYS A 765 -11.07 -28.87 -13.52
CA LYS A 765 -9.66 -29.21 -13.75
C LYS A 765 -9.20 -28.70 -15.12
N LEU A 766 -8.01 -28.09 -15.17
CA LEU A 766 -7.38 -27.65 -16.41
C LEU A 766 -6.92 -28.88 -17.20
N THR A 767 -7.49 -29.10 -18.39
CA THR A 767 -7.27 -30.30 -19.22
C THR A 767 -7.35 -29.97 -20.71
N GLY A 768 -6.99 -30.91 -21.59
CA GLY A 768 -7.13 -30.70 -23.05
C GLY A 768 -6.04 -29.80 -23.67
N TRP A 769 -4.99 -29.48 -22.91
CA TRP A 769 -3.86 -28.64 -23.29
C TRP A 769 -3.33 -28.89 -24.72
N LYS A 770 -3.12 -27.78 -25.42
CA LYS A 770 -2.53 -27.69 -26.76
C LYS A 770 -1.16 -27.05 -26.67
N PHE A 771 -0.20 -27.63 -27.38
CA PHE A 771 1.21 -27.26 -27.36
C PHE A 771 1.72 -26.83 -28.74
N LYS A 772 2.55 -25.80 -28.75
CA LYS A 772 3.38 -25.42 -29.90
C LYS A 772 4.72 -24.86 -29.45
N ASP A 773 5.74 -25.07 -30.28
CA ASP A 773 7.05 -24.45 -30.12
C ASP A 773 6.94 -22.91 -30.20
N SER A 774 7.57 -22.23 -29.25
CA SER A 774 7.61 -20.77 -29.12
C SER A 774 9.05 -20.23 -29.12
N LEU A 775 10.01 -21.03 -29.58
CA LEU A 775 11.35 -20.59 -29.93
C LEU A 775 11.74 -21.02 -31.36
N PRO A 776 10.94 -20.73 -32.40
CA PRO A 776 11.33 -21.03 -33.79
C PRO A 776 12.64 -20.35 -34.21
N GLU A 777 13.09 -19.31 -33.49
CA GLU A 777 14.35 -18.61 -33.68
C GLU A 777 15.57 -19.53 -33.82
N ILE A 778 15.64 -20.63 -33.06
CA ILE A 778 16.79 -21.56 -33.11
C ILE A 778 16.73 -22.53 -34.30
N GLN A 779 15.65 -22.55 -35.08
CA GLN A 779 15.49 -23.45 -36.21
C GLN A 779 16.27 -22.93 -37.44
N SER A 780 16.90 -23.85 -38.18
CA SER A 780 17.73 -23.51 -39.36
C SER A 780 16.99 -22.83 -40.52
N SER A 781 15.65 -22.85 -40.52
CA SER A 781 14.78 -22.19 -41.48
C SER A 781 14.21 -20.85 -41.02
N PHE A 782 14.59 -20.36 -39.83
CA PHE A 782 14.08 -19.09 -39.30
C PHE A 782 14.64 -17.88 -40.06
N ASP A 783 13.81 -16.86 -40.24
CA ASP A 783 14.13 -15.64 -40.96
C ASP A 783 13.93 -14.41 -40.05
N ASP A 784 15.03 -13.83 -39.59
CA ASP A 784 15.09 -12.64 -38.74
C ASP A 784 15.27 -11.34 -39.54
N ARG A 785 15.17 -11.35 -40.87
CA ARG A 785 15.37 -10.14 -41.70
C ARG A 785 14.47 -8.98 -41.26
N ALA A 786 13.25 -9.28 -40.80
CA ALA A 786 12.28 -8.33 -40.26
C ALA A 786 12.56 -7.81 -38.84
N TRP A 787 13.51 -8.41 -38.09
CA TRP A 787 13.87 -7.95 -36.75
C TRP A 787 14.66 -6.63 -36.79
N THR A 788 14.51 -5.82 -35.74
CA THR A 788 15.31 -4.61 -35.52
C THR A 788 16.80 -4.95 -35.53
N VAL A 789 17.59 -4.18 -36.30
CA VAL A 789 19.05 -4.31 -36.29
C VAL A 789 19.58 -3.60 -35.05
N ALA A 790 20.31 -4.33 -34.20
CA ALA A 790 20.93 -3.76 -33.01
C ALA A 790 22.30 -3.17 -33.38
N ASN A 791 22.29 -1.91 -33.83
CA ASN A 791 23.45 -1.17 -34.32
C ASN A 791 23.68 0.19 -33.64
N HIS A 792 22.96 0.52 -32.57
CA HIS A 792 23.21 1.74 -31.80
C HIS A 792 24.61 1.68 -31.18
N THR A 793 25.37 2.78 -31.26
CA THR A 793 26.71 2.92 -30.67
C THR A 793 26.75 3.95 -29.53
N THR A 794 25.58 4.47 -29.16
CA THR A 794 25.35 5.47 -28.12
C THR A 794 24.08 5.11 -27.36
N THR A 795 24.02 5.50 -26.09
CA THR A 795 22.86 5.30 -25.21
C THR A 795 22.88 6.35 -24.10
N ASN A 796 21.69 6.80 -23.70
CA ASN A 796 21.48 7.67 -22.54
C ASN A 796 21.49 6.88 -21.22
N ILE A 797 21.41 5.55 -21.27
CA ILE A 797 21.62 4.70 -20.10
C ILE A 797 23.08 4.93 -19.60
N PRO A 798 23.28 5.25 -18.31
CA PRO A 798 24.58 5.67 -17.79
C PRO A 798 25.60 4.53 -17.80
N LEU A 799 25.15 3.29 -17.62
CA LEU A 799 25.99 2.10 -17.60
C LEU A 799 26.38 1.67 -19.02
N LYS A 800 27.69 1.60 -19.29
CA LYS A 800 28.24 1.25 -20.62
C LYS A 800 28.55 -0.25 -20.75
N PRO A 801 28.71 -0.78 -21.98
CA PRO A 801 29.12 -2.17 -22.18
C PRO A 801 30.51 -2.45 -21.58
N TYR A 802 30.73 -3.65 -21.06
CA TYR A 802 32.02 -4.06 -20.48
C TYR A 802 33.05 -4.37 -21.57
N TYR A 803 32.63 -5.05 -22.63
CA TYR A 803 33.48 -5.48 -23.74
C TYR A 803 32.64 -5.78 -25.00
N GLY A 804 33.31 -5.86 -26.14
CA GLY A 804 32.70 -5.99 -27.47
C GLY A 804 33.21 -4.89 -28.40
N ASP A 805 32.46 -4.60 -29.46
CA ASP A 805 32.83 -3.61 -30.49
C ASP A 805 32.19 -2.22 -30.31
N GLY A 806 31.57 -1.98 -29.16
CA GLY A 806 30.93 -0.69 -28.82
C GLY A 806 29.46 -0.59 -29.21
N ARG A 807 28.86 -1.61 -29.83
CA ARG A 807 27.40 -1.69 -30.02
C ARG A 807 26.66 -1.84 -28.68
N ILE A 808 25.55 -1.12 -28.56
CA ILE A 808 24.64 -1.18 -27.41
C ILE A 808 23.58 -2.26 -27.68
N LEU A 809 23.46 -3.21 -26.76
CA LEU A 809 22.48 -4.30 -26.81
C LEU A 809 21.56 -4.24 -25.57
N TYR A 810 20.96 -3.07 -25.32
CA TYR A 810 20.00 -2.86 -24.23
C TYR A 810 18.60 -2.74 -24.81
N GLY A 811 17.63 -3.47 -24.26
CA GLY A 811 16.29 -3.59 -24.84
C GLY A 811 15.58 -2.23 -24.98
N CYS A 812 15.69 -1.37 -23.96
CA CYS A 812 15.06 -0.06 -23.94
C CYS A 812 15.52 0.89 -25.05
N ASP A 813 16.81 0.89 -25.41
CA ASP A 813 17.34 1.66 -26.55
C ASP A 813 16.71 1.27 -27.91
N TYR A 814 16.00 0.13 -27.98
CA TYR A 814 15.28 -0.35 -29.16
C TYR A 814 13.75 -0.44 -28.96
N GLY A 815 13.22 0.17 -27.90
CA GLY A 815 11.77 0.16 -27.61
C GLY A 815 11.27 -1.04 -26.79
N PHE A 816 12.17 -1.90 -26.27
CA PHE A 816 11.82 -3.19 -25.66
C PHE A 816 12.25 -3.24 -24.17
N CYS A 817 11.46 -2.66 -23.29
CA CYS A 817 11.77 -2.56 -21.86
C CYS A 817 11.10 -3.62 -20.97
N GLU A 818 10.25 -4.49 -21.53
CA GLU A 818 9.32 -5.34 -20.78
C GLU A 818 9.52 -6.82 -21.07
N ASN A 819 9.45 -7.64 -20.01
CA ASN A 819 9.48 -9.10 -20.11
C ASN A 819 10.66 -9.63 -20.96
N ILE A 820 10.54 -10.81 -21.55
CA ILE A 820 11.64 -11.47 -22.23
C ILE A 820 12.01 -10.72 -23.53
N VAL A 821 13.29 -10.47 -23.75
CA VAL A 821 13.83 -9.90 -24.99
C VAL A 821 14.78 -10.92 -25.64
N LEU A 822 14.68 -11.07 -26.96
CA LEU A 822 15.53 -12.00 -27.72
C LEU A 822 16.60 -11.24 -28.52
N TRP A 823 17.81 -11.78 -28.50
CA TRP A 823 18.98 -11.25 -29.22
C TRP A 823 19.54 -12.31 -30.17
N ARG A 824 19.98 -11.88 -31.36
CA ARG A 824 20.56 -12.77 -32.37
C ARG A 824 21.82 -12.16 -32.97
N GLY A 825 22.98 -12.75 -32.69
CA GLY A 825 24.29 -12.29 -33.17
C GLY A 825 24.80 -13.17 -34.30
N HIS A 826 24.86 -12.62 -35.52
CA HIS A 826 25.32 -13.35 -36.70
C HIS A 826 26.84 -13.28 -36.85
N PHE A 827 27.46 -14.34 -37.34
CA PHE A 827 28.89 -14.35 -37.68
C PHE A 827 29.20 -15.47 -38.70
N ASN A 828 30.17 -15.22 -39.58
CA ASN A 828 30.66 -16.24 -40.50
C ASN A 828 31.76 -17.06 -39.79
N ALA A 829 31.46 -18.31 -39.43
CA ALA A 829 32.40 -19.12 -38.64
C ALA A 829 33.58 -19.60 -39.49
N THR A 830 34.79 -19.46 -38.97
CA THR A 830 36.01 -20.03 -39.54
C THR A 830 36.14 -21.53 -39.23
N GLY A 831 35.49 -21.99 -38.15
CA GLY A 831 35.67 -23.32 -37.58
C GLY A 831 36.80 -23.40 -36.55
N ALA A 832 37.46 -22.29 -36.24
CA ALA A 832 38.47 -22.19 -35.18
C ALA A 832 37.90 -21.70 -33.84
N GLU A 833 36.68 -21.16 -33.83
CA GLU A 833 36.02 -20.60 -32.66
C GLU A 833 35.65 -21.72 -31.66
N LYS A 834 35.98 -21.53 -30.38
CA LYS A 834 35.70 -22.52 -29.32
C LYS A 834 34.64 -22.10 -28.33
N SER A 835 34.28 -20.82 -28.31
CA SER A 835 33.35 -20.26 -27.33
C SER A 835 32.82 -18.89 -27.73
N VAL A 836 31.69 -18.52 -27.13
CA VAL A 836 31.22 -17.13 -26.99
C VAL A 836 31.26 -16.73 -25.51
N ASN A 837 31.79 -15.55 -25.23
CA ASN A 837 31.71 -14.87 -23.95
C ASN A 837 30.53 -13.89 -24.00
N ILE A 838 29.64 -13.93 -23.00
CA ILE A 838 28.42 -13.10 -22.93
C ILE A 838 28.24 -12.61 -21.50
N SER A 839 28.21 -11.29 -21.32
CA SER A 839 27.71 -10.65 -20.11
C SER A 839 26.29 -10.13 -20.35
N VAL A 840 25.37 -10.42 -19.43
CA VAL A 840 23.93 -10.21 -19.59
C VAL A 840 23.28 -9.77 -18.28
N ASN A 841 22.38 -8.79 -18.35
CA ASN A 841 21.64 -8.22 -17.22
C ASN A 841 20.13 -8.45 -17.41
N GLY A 842 19.45 -8.84 -16.33
CA GLY A 842 17.99 -8.95 -16.29
C GLY A 842 17.32 -8.56 -14.97
N GLY A 843 18.07 -8.13 -13.95
CA GLY A 843 17.57 -7.95 -12.58
C GLY A 843 17.72 -9.21 -11.71
N GLU A 844 17.56 -9.11 -10.39
CA GLU A 844 18.09 -10.09 -9.40
C GLU A 844 17.76 -11.55 -9.71
N ALA A 845 16.50 -11.83 -10.08
CA ALA A 845 15.99 -13.18 -10.28
C ALA A 845 15.91 -13.59 -11.76
N PHE A 846 16.72 -13.01 -12.66
CA PHE A 846 16.66 -13.28 -14.10
C PHE A 846 17.30 -14.62 -14.52
N ALA A 847 17.16 -14.96 -15.81
CA ALA A 847 18.01 -15.96 -16.47
C ALA A 847 18.24 -15.55 -17.92
N ALA A 848 19.23 -16.16 -18.57
CA ALA A 848 19.44 -16.05 -20.01
C ALA A 848 19.92 -17.38 -20.62
N SER A 849 19.17 -17.95 -21.57
CA SER A 849 19.54 -19.19 -22.27
C SER A 849 20.15 -18.88 -23.63
N VAL A 850 21.20 -19.62 -24.01
CA VAL A 850 22.02 -19.36 -25.19
C VAL A 850 22.10 -20.58 -26.11
N TRP A 851 21.91 -20.36 -27.41
CA TRP A 851 22.08 -21.35 -28.47
C TRP A 851 23.05 -20.85 -29.55
N ALA A 852 23.85 -21.75 -30.12
CA ALA A 852 24.48 -21.53 -31.43
C ALA A 852 23.71 -22.33 -32.47
N ASN A 853 23.07 -21.63 -33.42
CA ASN A 853 22.09 -22.21 -34.33
C ASN A 853 21.00 -22.97 -33.54
N ASP A 854 20.84 -24.26 -33.81
CA ASP A 854 19.95 -25.23 -33.18
C ASP A 854 20.55 -25.94 -31.95
N VAL A 855 21.80 -25.63 -31.57
CA VAL A 855 22.53 -26.29 -30.47
C VAL A 855 22.52 -25.43 -29.19
N PHE A 856 21.92 -25.95 -28.14
CA PHE A 856 21.92 -25.32 -26.80
C PHE A 856 23.33 -25.33 -26.20
N LEU A 857 23.80 -24.18 -25.72
CA LEU A 857 25.12 -24.02 -25.10
C LEU A 857 25.06 -23.96 -23.57
N GLY A 858 23.99 -23.40 -23.01
CA GLY A 858 23.82 -23.25 -21.57
C GLY A 858 22.78 -22.19 -21.20
N THR A 859 22.53 -22.08 -19.89
CA THR A 859 21.73 -21.01 -19.30
C THR A 859 22.53 -20.34 -18.20
N SER A 860 22.59 -19.02 -18.26
CA SER A 860 23.04 -18.14 -17.18
C SER A 860 21.90 -17.87 -16.21
N PHE A 861 22.19 -17.80 -14.92
CA PHE A 861 21.19 -17.61 -13.87
C PHE A 861 21.58 -16.41 -12.99
N GLY A 862 20.64 -15.48 -12.84
CA GLY A 862 20.65 -14.55 -11.72
C GLY A 862 20.31 -15.28 -10.41
N ASN A 863 20.43 -14.56 -9.30
CA ASN A 863 20.12 -15.06 -7.98
C ASN A 863 19.58 -13.94 -7.07
N SER A 864 18.58 -14.27 -6.26
CA SER A 864 18.26 -13.54 -5.04
C SER A 864 17.90 -14.55 -3.94
N THR A 865 18.16 -14.19 -2.69
CA THR A 865 18.00 -15.07 -1.53
C THR A 865 17.37 -14.28 -0.39
N ASN A 866 16.14 -13.79 -0.63
CA ASN A 866 15.46 -12.78 0.21
C ASN A 866 16.30 -11.49 0.30
N ASN A 867 16.43 -10.76 -0.83
CA ASN A 867 17.24 -9.54 -1.00
C ASN A 867 18.70 -9.68 -0.53
N ARG A 868 19.27 -10.89 -0.64
CA ARG A 868 20.67 -11.22 -0.30
C ARG A 868 21.29 -12.05 -1.42
N ASN A 869 22.63 -12.01 -1.51
CA ASN A 869 23.41 -12.72 -2.55
C ASN A 869 22.95 -12.40 -3.97
N ILE A 870 22.60 -11.13 -4.21
CA ILE A 870 21.99 -10.63 -5.43
C ILE A 870 22.95 -10.78 -6.62
N LEU A 871 22.47 -11.37 -7.71
CA LEU A 871 23.15 -11.44 -9.01
C LEU A 871 22.17 -10.98 -10.10
N GLU A 872 22.08 -9.66 -10.30
CA GLU A 872 21.26 -9.03 -11.36
C GLU A 872 21.86 -9.16 -12.77
N GLU A 873 23.12 -9.59 -12.85
CA GLU A 873 23.96 -9.58 -14.02
C GLU A 873 25.04 -10.68 -13.94
N THR A 874 25.43 -11.24 -15.07
CA THR A 874 26.44 -12.31 -15.17
C THR A 874 27.45 -12.03 -16.28
N ASP A 875 28.55 -12.79 -16.31
CA ASP A 875 29.57 -12.79 -17.38
C ASP A 875 30.07 -14.22 -17.61
N ASP A 876 29.41 -14.93 -18.53
CA ASP A 876 29.59 -16.37 -18.74
C ASP A 876 30.29 -16.70 -20.07
N LYS A 877 31.08 -17.78 -20.04
CA LYS A 877 31.77 -18.32 -21.22
C LYS A 877 31.11 -19.62 -21.67
N PHE A 878 30.37 -19.55 -22.76
CA PHE A 878 29.68 -20.69 -23.38
C PHE A 878 30.60 -21.37 -24.39
N LEU A 879 30.90 -22.65 -24.18
CA LEU A 879 31.73 -23.43 -25.10
C LEU A 879 30.89 -23.93 -26.28
N PHE A 880 31.47 -23.96 -27.48
CA PHE A 880 30.86 -24.59 -28.64
C PHE A 880 31.18 -26.10 -28.66
N PRO A 881 30.19 -26.99 -28.51
CA PRO A 881 30.42 -28.42 -28.70
C PRO A 881 30.66 -28.74 -30.18
N GLU A 882 31.22 -29.92 -30.45
CA GLU A 882 31.48 -30.39 -31.82
C GLU A 882 30.19 -30.37 -32.66
N GLY A 883 30.26 -29.79 -33.86
CA GLY A 883 29.13 -29.64 -34.77
C GLY A 883 28.18 -28.46 -34.50
N ALA A 884 28.36 -27.68 -33.42
CA ALA A 884 27.54 -26.50 -33.17
C ALA A 884 27.66 -25.40 -34.24
N LEU A 885 28.85 -25.28 -34.85
CA LEU A 885 29.15 -24.29 -35.88
C LEU A 885 29.27 -24.89 -37.28
N LYS A 886 28.80 -24.12 -38.26
CA LYS A 886 28.81 -24.41 -39.68
C LYS A 886 29.93 -23.60 -40.34
N ALA A 887 31.13 -24.16 -40.43
CA ALA A 887 32.30 -23.46 -40.97
C ALA A 887 32.07 -22.96 -42.42
N GLY A 888 32.54 -21.75 -42.71
CA GLY A 888 32.37 -21.05 -43.99
C GLY A 888 30.94 -20.61 -44.29
N LYS A 889 30.04 -20.59 -43.28
CA LYS A 889 28.65 -20.16 -43.39
C LYS A 889 28.28 -19.19 -42.27
N ASP A 890 27.18 -18.48 -42.46
CA ASP A 890 26.55 -17.73 -41.40
C ASP A 890 26.10 -18.67 -40.26
N ASN A 891 26.37 -18.24 -39.03
CA ASN A 891 26.00 -18.87 -37.77
C ASN A 891 25.39 -17.81 -36.88
N VAL A 892 24.43 -18.19 -36.05
CA VAL A 892 23.73 -17.25 -35.17
C VAL A 892 23.80 -17.68 -33.72
N ILE A 893 24.22 -16.77 -32.83
CA ILE A 893 24.04 -16.91 -31.39
C ILE A 893 22.67 -16.34 -31.03
N THR A 894 21.75 -17.18 -30.57
CA THR A 894 20.43 -16.75 -30.07
C THR A 894 20.45 -16.73 -28.55
N ILE A 895 20.01 -15.61 -27.97
CA ILE A 895 19.89 -15.42 -26.51
C ILE A 895 18.43 -15.11 -26.19
N VAL A 896 17.85 -15.87 -25.26
CA VAL A 896 16.55 -15.58 -24.63
C VAL A 896 16.86 -14.99 -23.26
N GLN A 897 16.61 -13.69 -23.05
CA GLN A 897 16.96 -12.97 -21.81
C GLN A 897 15.68 -12.54 -21.08
N ASP A 898 15.53 -12.96 -19.82
CA ASP A 898 14.45 -12.48 -18.94
C ASP A 898 14.72 -11.06 -18.45
N ASN A 899 13.68 -10.25 -18.36
CA ASN A 899 13.71 -8.95 -17.70
C ASN A 899 12.72 -8.99 -16.54
N MET A 900 13.25 -8.84 -15.32
CA MET A 900 12.46 -8.89 -14.08
C MET A 900 11.85 -7.54 -13.69
N GLY A 901 11.96 -6.51 -14.55
CA GLY A 901 11.61 -5.12 -14.26
C GLY A 901 12.86 -4.25 -14.12
N LEU A 902 12.75 -2.93 -14.30
CA LEU A 902 13.85 -1.97 -14.10
C LEU A 902 14.04 -1.65 -12.61
N ASN A 903 15.21 -1.11 -12.23
CA ASN A 903 15.50 -0.74 -10.84
C ASN A 903 14.69 0.50 -10.39
N GLU A 904 14.48 0.61 -9.08
CA GLU A 904 14.01 1.83 -8.42
C GLU A 904 15.16 2.87 -8.27
N THR A 905 14.86 4.06 -7.75
CA THR A 905 15.87 5.09 -7.41
C THR A 905 16.71 4.64 -6.21
N ASP A 906 18.05 4.64 -6.35
CA ASP A 906 19.01 4.33 -5.29
C ASP A 906 19.46 5.60 -4.57
N GLY A 907 18.66 6.05 -3.61
CA GLY A 907 18.94 7.24 -2.79
C GLY A 907 19.11 8.50 -3.63
N SER A 908 20.32 9.09 -3.65
CA SER A 908 20.63 10.26 -4.47
C SER A 908 20.95 9.94 -5.94
N ASN A 909 21.13 8.67 -6.29
CA ASN A 909 21.34 8.22 -7.67
C ASN A 909 20.00 7.92 -8.35
N THR A 910 19.28 8.98 -8.72
CA THR A 910 17.98 8.90 -9.41
C THR A 910 18.04 8.23 -10.79
N ASP A 911 19.22 8.15 -11.40
CA ASP A 911 19.46 7.48 -12.70
C ASP A 911 19.65 5.95 -12.57
N SER A 912 19.57 5.36 -11.37
CA SER A 912 19.51 3.89 -11.22
C SER A 912 18.28 3.29 -11.93
N SER A 913 17.17 4.03 -12.03
CA SER A 913 15.99 3.62 -12.81
C SER A 913 16.25 3.56 -14.32
N LYS A 914 17.39 4.06 -14.81
CA LYS A 914 17.91 3.79 -16.17
C LYS A 914 18.76 2.51 -16.25
N SER A 915 18.59 1.56 -15.34
CA SER A 915 19.34 0.30 -15.33
C SER A 915 19.20 -0.46 -16.66
N PRO A 916 20.31 -0.95 -17.27
CA PRO A 916 20.26 -1.69 -18.53
C PRO A 916 19.62 -3.07 -18.35
N ARG A 917 18.98 -3.56 -19.42
CA ARG A 917 18.47 -4.94 -19.54
C ARG A 917 18.83 -5.45 -20.93
N GLY A 918 19.44 -6.63 -21.03
CA GLY A 918 20.04 -7.14 -22.27
C GLY A 918 21.52 -7.50 -22.12
N VAL A 919 22.26 -7.44 -23.21
CA VAL A 919 23.66 -7.91 -23.28
C VAL A 919 24.62 -6.75 -22.99
N ARG A 920 25.36 -6.86 -21.88
CA ARG A 920 26.36 -5.88 -21.42
C ARG A 920 27.76 -6.14 -21.98
N GLY A 921 28.04 -7.33 -22.51
CA GLY A 921 29.28 -7.61 -23.21
C GLY A 921 29.17 -8.85 -24.08
N PHE A 922 29.88 -8.88 -25.20
CA PHE A 922 29.93 -10.05 -26.09
C PHE A 922 31.28 -10.17 -26.80
N ALA A 923 31.77 -11.40 -26.96
CA ALA A 923 32.98 -11.70 -27.74
C ALA A 923 32.98 -13.16 -28.24
N LEU A 924 33.51 -13.40 -29.45
CA LEU A 924 33.81 -14.73 -29.97
C LEU A 924 35.31 -15.04 -29.77
N ASP A 925 35.63 -16.31 -29.55
CA ASP A 925 37.03 -16.76 -29.49
C ASP A 925 37.68 -16.73 -30.88
N GLY A 926 38.43 -15.67 -31.18
CA GLY A 926 39.23 -15.53 -32.41
C GLY A 926 38.45 -15.09 -33.65
N ASN A 927 37.23 -14.55 -33.51
CA ASN A 927 36.41 -14.02 -34.61
C ASN A 927 35.58 -12.81 -34.12
N GLU A 928 34.89 -12.11 -35.03
CA GLU A 928 34.05 -10.95 -34.75
C GLU A 928 32.59 -11.22 -35.14
N PHE A 929 31.65 -10.54 -34.47
CA PHE A 929 30.24 -10.60 -34.84
C PHE A 929 29.95 -9.69 -36.03
N GLY A 930 29.23 -10.23 -37.01
CA GLY A 930 28.47 -9.46 -37.99
C GLY A 930 27.25 -8.76 -37.34
N PRO A 931 26.10 -8.63 -38.02
CA PRO A 931 24.96 -7.89 -37.46
C PRO A 931 24.38 -8.58 -36.21
N TRP A 932 24.04 -7.78 -35.21
CA TRP A 932 23.11 -8.18 -34.15
C TRP A 932 21.69 -7.78 -34.54
N LYS A 933 20.72 -8.61 -34.14
CA LYS A 933 19.28 -8.35 -34.22
C LYS A 933 18.66 -8.45 -32.83
N VAL A 934 17.59 -7.70 -32.61
CA VAL A 934 16.83 -7.68 -31.34
C VAL A 934 15.32 -7.71 -31.60
N GLN A 935 14.60 -8.41 -30.72
CA GLN A 935 13.14 -8.48 -30.76
C GLN A 935 12.56 -8.63 -29.34
N GLY A 936 11.87 -7.60 -28.86
CA GLY A 936 10.93 -7.69 -27.75
C GLY A 936 9.49 -7.89 -28.25
N LYS A 937 8.51 -7.38 -27.50
CA LYS A 937 7.09 -7.36 -27.90
C LYS A 937 6.86 -6.65 -29.24
N ILE A 938 5.73 -6.90 -29.91
CA ILE A 938 5.43 -6.22 -31.18
C ILE A 938 5.34 -4.71 -30.97
N GLY A 939 6.00 -3.95 -31.84
CA GLY A 939 5.91 -2.48 -31.87
C GLY A 939 6.64 -1.74 -30.75
N GLY A 940 7.27 -2.44 -29.80
CA GLY A 940 7.93 -1.81 -28.64
C GLY A 940 6.97 -0.96 -27.80
N TYR A 941 7.48 -0.03 -27.00
CA TYR A 941 6.62 0.89 -26.25
C TYR A 941 5.88 1.91 -27.14
N THR A 942 6.34 2.21 -28.35
CA THR A 942 5.69 3.21 -29.23
C THR A 942 4.47 2.69 -29.99
N ALA A 943 4.50 1.44 -30.45
CA ALA A 943 3.50 0.88 -31.36
C ALA A 943 2.93 -0.49 -30.91
N PHE A 944 2.97 -0.82 -29.61
CA PHE A 944 2.35 -2.03 -29.09
C PHE A 944 0.85 -2.11 -29.43
N PRO A 945 0.33 -3.27 -29.87
CA PRO A 945 -1.04 -3.38 -30.37
C PRO A 945 -2.10 -3.54 -29.28
N ASP A 946 -1.82 -4.23 -28.17
CA ASP A 946 -2.81 -4.41 -27.08
C ASP A 946 -2.94 -3.12 -26.24
N LYS A 947 -3.95 -2.30 -26.57
CA LYS A 947 -4.21 -1.03 -25.85
C LYS A 947 -5.07 -1.19 -24.61
N THR A 948 -5.78 -2.30 -24.47
CA THR A 948 -6.57 -2.62 -23.27
C THR A 948 -5.65 -2.99 -22.11
N ARG A 949 -4.84 -4.04 -22.29
CA ARG A 949 -3.91 -4.56 -21.27
C ARG A 949 -2.62 -3.74 -21.21
N GLY A 950 -2.33 -2.95 -22.24
CA GLY A 950 -1.31 -1.92 -22.19
C GLY A 950 0.12 -2.41 -22.26
N VAL A 951 1.05 -1.48 -22.03
CA VAL A 951 2.46 -1.59 -22.42
C VAL A 951 3.23 -2.70 -21.68
N PHE A 952 2.81 -3.09 -20.47
CA PHE A 952 3.50 -4.08 -19.62
C PHE A 952 3.01 -5.53 -19.81
N ASN A 953 1.91 -5.78 -20.53
CA ASN A 953 1.30 -7.10 -20.58
C ASN A 953 2.12 -8.15 -21.35
N GLU A 954 2.85 -7.72 -22.40
CA GLU A 954 3.48 -8.62 -23.37
C GLU A 954 5.02 -8.49 -23.37
N GLY A 955 5.68 -9.63 -23.56
CA GLY A 955 7.10 -9.74 -23.88
C GLY A 955 7.38 -10.16 -25.32
N GLY A 956 8.64 -10.54 -25.55
CA GLY A 956 9.17 -10.87 -26.85
C GLY A 956 9.09 -12.34 -27.26
N LEU A 957 8.56 -13.28 -26.48
CA LEU A 957 8.50 -14.69 -26.92
C LEU A 957 7.65 -14.84 -28.18
N PHE A 958 7.99 -15.79 -29.06
CA PHE A 958 7.30 -15.93 -30.35
C PHE A 958 5.77 -16.06 -30.19
N GLY A 959 5.28 -16.85 -29.23
CA GLY A 959 3.86 -16.98 -28.95
C GLY A 959 3.19 -15.68 -28.47
N GLU A 960 3.87 -14.89 -27.64
CA GLU A 960 3.42 -13.54 -27.28
C GLU A 960 3.35 -12.65 -28.53
N ARG A 961 4.38 -12.66 -29.39
CA ARG A 961 4.40 -11.91 -30.66
C ARG A 961 3.36 -12.40 -31.68
N GLN A 962 2.84 -13.62 -31.57
CA GLN A 962 1.71 -14.09 -32.38
C GLN A 962 0.33 -13.86 -31.74
N GLY A 963 0.27 -13.46 -30.46
CA GLY A 963 -0.96 -13.24 -29.72
C GLY A 963 -1.61 -14.54 -29.23
N TRP A 964 -0.82 -15.59 -29.02
CA TRP A 964 -1.29 -16.91 -28.60
C TRP A 964 -1.90 -16.94 -27.18
N HIS A 965 -1.62 -15.94 -26.34
CA HIS A 965 -2.27 -15.79 -25.02
C HIS A 965 -3.72 -15.27 -25.10
N LEU A 966 -4.14 -14.69 -26.24
CA LEU A 966 -5.42 -14.00 -26.34
C LEU A 966 -6.61 -14.98 -26.45
N PRO A 967 -7.78 -14.64 -25.87
CA PRO A 967 -9.02 -15.40 -26.03
C PRO A 967 -9.36 -15.64 -27.51
N GLY A 968 -9.85 -16.84 -27.84
CA GLY A 968 -10.30 -17.18 -29.19
C GLY A 968 -9.16 -17.41 -30.22
N PHE A 969 -7.88 -17.40 -29.82
CA PHE A 969 -6.79 -17.82 -30.71
C PHE A 969 -6.98 -19.29 -31.13
N SER A 970 -6.88 -19.56 -32.44
CA SER A 970 -7.11 -20.92 -32.96
C SER A 970 -5.90 -21.85 -32.77
N THR A 971 -6.05 -22.84 -31.88
CA THR A 971 -5.08 -23.92 -31.66
C THR A 971 -5.22 -25.08 -32.67
N ASN A 972 -5.92 -24.88 -33.79
CA ASN A 972 -6.05 -25.89 -34.84
C ASN A 972 -4.67 -26.28 -35.40
N GLY A 973 -4.40 -27.58 -35.46
CA GLY A 973 -3.10 -28.12 -35.89
C GLY A 973 -1.98 -28.07 -34.83
N TRP A 974 -2.26 -27.60 -33.61
CA TRP A 974 -1.32 -27.72 -32.49
C TRP A 974 -1.30 -29.15 -31.94
N ALA A 975 -0.17 -29.56 -31.34
CA ALA A 975 -0.06 -30.88 -30.73
C ALA A 975 -0.91 -30.95 -29.45
N SER A 976 -1.56 -32.09 -29.18
CA SER A 976 -2.14 -32.33 -27.85
C SER A 976 -1.03 -32.81 -26.92
N ARG A 977 -0.77 -32.06 -25.84
CA ARG A 977 0.29 -32.35 -24.88
C ARG A 977 -0.07 -31.68 -23.55
N ASP A 978 -0.03 -32.44 -22.48
CA ASP A 978 -0.34 -31.90 -21.15
C ASP A 978 0.80 -31.00 -20.64
N LEU A 979 0.48 -29.96 -19.88
CA LEU A 979 1.50 -29.05 -19.31
C LEU A 979 2.51 -29.81 -18.44
N SER A 980 2.05 -30.81 -17.67
CA SER A 980 2.90 -31.66 -16.83
C SER A 980 3.90 -32.53 -17.59
N GLN A 981 3.80 -32.61 -18.92
CA GLN A 981 4.76 -33.32 -19.76
C GLN A 981 5.97 -32.45 -20.17
N GLY A 982 5.99 -31.16 -19.83
CA GLY A 982 7.09 -30.25 -20.17
C GLY A 982 7.34 -30.14 -21.68
N LEU A 983 8.54 -29.76 -22.11
CA LEU A 983 8.87 -29.68 -23.54
C LEU A 983 9.18 -31.07 -24.15
N PRO A 984 8.92 -31.29 -25.46
CA PRO A 984 9.30 -32.52 -26.15
C PRO A 984 10.78 -32.89 -25.97
N ASN A 985 11.05 -34.19 -25.83
CA ASN A 985 12.39 -34.76 -25.65
C ASN A 985 13.20 -34.19 -24.45
N ASN A 986 12.54 -33.55 -23.47
CA ASN A 986 13.19 -32.82 -22.38
C ASN A 986 14.23 -31.80 -22.90
N ALA A 987 13.96 -31.15 -24.04
CA ALA A 987 14.85 -30.14 -24.60
C ALA A 987 14.79 -28.82 -23.81
N ALA A 988 15.92 -28.10 -23.75
CA ALA A 988 15.89 -26.68 -23.38
C ALA A 988 15.30 -25.87 -24.55
N GLY A 989 14.48 -24.87 -24.22
CA GLY A 989 13.75 -24.06 -25.20
C GLY A 989 12.52 -23.40 -24.58
N VAL A 990 11.63 -22.86 -25.43
CA VAL A 990 10.37 -22.24 -24.99
C VAL A 990 9.21 -22.85 -25.75
N GLY A 991 8.21 -23.32 -25.02
CA GLY A 991 6.95 -23.82 -25.55
C GLY A 991 5.76 -23.00 -25.06
N PHE A 992 4.66 -23.03 -25.81
CA PHE A 992 3.41 -22.38 -25.45
C PHE A 992 2.32 -23.43 -25.26
N PHE A 993 1.68 -23.42 -24.10
CA PHE A 993 0.57 -24.30 -23.73
C PHE A 993 -0.71 -23.49 -23.62
N ILE A 994 -1.81 -23.97 -24.19
CA ILE A 994 -3.13 -23.30 -24.12
C ILE A 994 -4.21 -24.33 -23.74
N SER A 995 -5.10 -23.96 -22.83
CA SER A 995 -6.31 -24.69 -22.47
C SER A 995 -7.48 -23.71 -22.38
N THR A 996 -8.70 -24.17 -22.64
CA THR A 996 -9.92 -23.43 -22.28
C THR A 996 -10.72 -24.19 -21.23
N PHE A 997 -11.47 -23.47 -20.41
CA PHE A 997 -12.38 -24.02 -19.41
C PHE A 997 -13.58 -23.10 -19.22
N LYS A 998 -14.75 -23.64 -18.88
CA LYS A 998 -15.94 -22.83 -18.59
C LYS A 998 -16.11 -22.64 -17.08
N LEU A 999 -16.43 -21.43 -16.65
CA LEU A 999 -17.04 -21.16 -15.34
C LEU A 999 -18.54 -20.90 -15.51
N ASP A 1000 -19.31 -21.28 -14.49
CA ASP A 1000 -20.77 -21.15 -14.45
C ASP A 1000 -21.20 -20.92 -13.00
N LEU A 1001 -20.59 -19.92 -12.37
CA LEU A 1001 -20.83 -19.60 -10.98
C LEU A 1001 -22.17 -18.84 -10.82
N PRO A 1002 -22.88 -18.99 -9.69
CA PRO A 1002 -24.07 -18.19 -9.40
C PRO A 1002 -23.78 -16.68 -9.34
N THR A 1003 -24.74 -15.87 -9.77
CA THR A 1003 -24.64 -14.40 -9.70
C THR A 1003 -24.81 -13.85 -8.28
N GLY A 1004 -24.08 -12.77 -7.99
CA GLY A 1004 -24.15 -12.06 -6.70
C GLY A 1004 -23.48 -12.85 -5.57
N ILE A 1005 -22.37 -13.52 -5.88
CA ILE A 1005 -21.48 -14.16 -4.91
C ILE A 1005 -20.10 -13.52 -5.10
N ASP A 1006 -19.23 -13.55 -4.09
CA ASP A 1006 -17.81 -13.29 -4.25
C ASP A 1006 -17.05 -14.60 -4.04
N ALA A 1007 -16.35 -15.09 -5.07
CA ALA A 1007 -15.78 -16.43 -5.10
C ALA A 1007 -14.30 -16.39 -5.56
N PRO A 1008 -13.36 -15.93 -4.71
CA PRO A 1008 -11.97 -15.77 -5.10
C PRO A 1008 -11.34 -17.06 -5.64
N ILE A 1009 -10.67 -16.95 -6.79
CA ILE A 1009 -10.04 -18.06 -7.50
C ILE A 1009 -8.55 -17.78 -7.71
N SER A 1010 -7.74 -18.82 -7.56
CA SER A 1010 -6.30 -18.78 -7.82
C SER A 1010 -5.85 -19.89 -8.77
N PHE A 1011 -4.79 -19.60 -9.52
CA PHE A 1011 -4.00 -20.61 -10.23
C PHE A 1011 -2.82 -21.01 -9.36
N THR A 1012 -2.68 -22.30 -9.05
CA THR A 1012 -1.64 -22.79 -8.13
C THR A 1012 -0.75 -23.81 -8.84
N PHE A 1013 0.55 -23.56 -8.85
CA PHE A 1013 1.59 -24.52 -9.17
C PHE A 1013 1.85 -25.39 -7.93
N GLU A 1014 1.33 -26.61 -7.90
CA GLU A 1014 1.44 -27.50 -6.72
C GLU A 1014 2.76 -28.28 -6.67
N GLU A 1015 3.58 -28.24 -7.72
CA GLU A 1015 4.88 -28.92 -7.71
C GLU A 1015 5.89 -28.20 -6.79
N PRO A 1016 6.76 -28.93 -6.07
CA PRO A 1016 7.80 -28.31 -5.25
C PRO A 1016 8.76 -27.41 -6.05
N LEU A 1017 9.34 -26.42 -5.37
CA LEU A 1017 10.46 -25.63 -5.89
C LEU A 1017 11.66 -26.53 -6.28
N GLY A 1018 12.46 -26.07 -7.23
CA GLY A 1018 13.75 -26.66 -7.62
C GLY A 1018 13.85 -27.09 -9.08
N GLN A 1019 12.76 -27.13 -9.84
CA GLN A 1019 12.81 -27.48 -11.27
C GLN A 1019 13.37 -26.29 -12.10
N PRO A 1020 14.33 -26.50 -13.03
CA PRO A 1020 14.93 -25.43 -13.83
C PRO A 1020 14.02 -25.01 -15.00
N TYR A 1021 12.88 -24.39 -14.67
CA TYR A 1021 11.98 -23.77 -15.65
C TYR A 1021 11.47 -22.41 -15.17
N ARG A 1022 11.10 -21.57 -16.15
CA ARG A 1022 10.28 -20.37 -15.95
C ARG A 1022 8.95 -20.55 -16.65
N ALA A 1023 7.88 -20.07 -16.06
CA ALA A 1023 6.58 -20.01 -16.72
C ALA A 1023 5.96 -18.63 -16.59
N ILE A 1024 5.40 -18.11 -17.69
CA ILE A 1024 4.56 -16.91 -17.69
C ILE A 1024 3.10 -17.39 -17.80
N LEU A 1025 2.29 -17.07 -16.79
CA LEU A 1025 0.88 -17.39 -16.73
C LEU A 1025 0.06 -16.27 -17.39
N PHE A 1026 -0.77 -16.63 -18.36
CA PHE A 1026 -1.77 -15.74 -18.95
C PHE A 1026 -3.17 -16.27 -18.68
N VAL A 1027 -4.08 -15.39 -18.28
CA VAL A 1027 -5.51 -15.68 -18.11
C VAL A 1027 -6.30 -14.66 -18.92
N ASN A 1028 -7.07 -15.14 -19.89
CA ASN A 1028 -7.79 -14.33 -20.87
C ASN A 1028 -6.93 -13.23 -21.53
N GLY A 1029 -5.66 -13.54 -21.79
CA GLY A 1029 -4.67 -12.63 -22.37
C GLY A 1029 -3.94 -11.73 -21.38
N TRP A 1030 -4.40 -11.60 -20.14
CA TRP A 1030 -3.72 -10.87 -19.08
C TRP A 1030 -2.58 -11.70 -18.49
N MET A 1031 -1.39 -11.14 -18.44
CA MET A 1031 -0.22 -11.75 -17.80
C MET A 1031 -0.39 -11.68 -16.28
N MET A 1032 -0.81 -12.80 -15.67
CA MET A 1032 -1.13 -12.91 -14.25
C MET A 1032 0.00 -13.56 -13.42
N GLY A 1033 1.19 -13.73 -13.99
CA GLY A 1033 2.40 -13.84 -13.20
C GLY A 1033 3.59 -14.59 -13.81
N LYS A 1034 4.74 -14.46 -13.14
CA LYS A 1034 5.95 -15.24 -13.43
C LYS A 1034 6.19 -16.29 -12.34
N ARG A 1035 6.29 -17.55 -12.76
CA ARG A 1035 6.72 -18.68 -11.93
C ARG A 1035 8.20 -18.97 -12.20
N VAL A 1036 9.09 -18.63 -11.27
CA VAL A 1036 10.52 -18.98 -11.33
C VAL A 1036 10.75 -20.25 -10.50
N ALA A 1037 10.62 -21.42 -11.14
CA ALA A 1037 10.40 -22.67 -10.40
C ALA A 1037 11.61 -23.17 -9.62
N ASN A 1038 12.83 -22.81 -10.04
CA ASN A 1038 14.07 -23.13 -9.34
C ASN A 1038 14.39 -22.19 -8.17
N LEU A 1039 13.65 -21.08 -8.01
CA LEU A 1039 13.97 -20.03 -7.05
C LEU A 1039 12.83 -19.77 -6.05
N GLY A 1040 11.60 -19.58 -6.52
CA GLY A 1040 10.47 -19.19 -5.66
C GLY A 1040 10.56 -17.76 -5.11
N PRO A 1041 9.67 -17.36 -4.19
CA PRO A 1041 8.79 -18.24 -3.41
C PRO A 1041 7.44 -18.55 -4.09
N GLN A 1042 6.93 -17.67 -4.96
CA GLN A 1042 5.53 -17.73 -5.39
C GLN A 1042 5.18 -19.01 -6.20
N SER A 1043 4.06 -19.62 -5.79
CA SER A 1043 3.41 -20.76 -6.44
C SER A 1043 1.91 -20.57 -6.67
N LYS A 1044 1.24 -19.77 -5.83
CA LYS A 1044 -0.19 -19.40 -5.93
C LYS A 1044 -0.34 -18.00 -6.54
N PHE A 1045 -1.23 -17.87 -7.52
CA PHE A 1045 -1.49 -16.66 -8.29
C PHE A 1045 -3.01 -16.38 -8.29
N PRO A 1046 -3.51 -15.52 -7.39
CA PRO A 1046 -4.90 -15.07 -7.40
C PRO A 1046 -5.23 -14.34 -8.70
N VAL A 1047 -6.44 -14.57 -9.23
CA VAL A 1047 -6.94 -13.87 -10.42
C VAL A 1047 -8.38 -13.45 -10.18
N HIS A 1048 -8.62 -12.15 -10.20
CA HIS A 1048 -9.91 -11.57 -9.87
C HIS A 1048 -10.97 -11.85 -10.94
N GLU A 1049 -12.23 -11.90 -10.51
CA GLU A 1049 -13.39 -11.75 -11.40
C GLU A 1049 -13.23 -10.51 -12.29
N GLY A 1050 -13.74 -10.55 -13.52
CA GLY A 1050 -13.52 -9.51 -14.53
C GLY A 1050 -12.29 -9.81 -15.40
N ILE A 1051 -11.18 -10.26 -14.81
CA ILE A 1051 -10.12 -10.95 -15.58
C ILE A 1051 -10.58 -12.37 -15.88
N LEU A 1052 -11.10 -13.09 -14.87
CA LEU A 1052 -11.88 -14.31 -15.08
C LEU A 1052 -13.34 -13.95 -15.42
N ASP A 1053 -13.89 -14.59 -16.45
CA ASP A 1053 -15.32 -14.59 -16.74
C ASP A 1053 -15.98 -15.73 -15.94
N TYR A 1054 -16.69 -15.39 -14.87
CA TYR A 1054 -17.33 -16.37 -13.99
C TYR A 1054 -18.57 -17.06 -14.59
N HIS A 1055 -19.02 -16.62 -15.77
CA HIS A 1055 -20.22 -17.14 -16.45
C HIS A 1055 -19.93 -17.64 -17.89
N GLY A 1056 -18.66 -17.66 -18.31
CA GLY A 1056 -18.26 -17.92 -19.69
C GLY A 1056 -17.03 -18.82 -19.86
N GLU A 1057 -16.54 -18.88 -21.11
CA GLU A 1057 -15.32 -19.60 -21.46
C GLU A 1057 -14.09 -18.73 -21.15
N ASN A 1058 -13.16 -19.31 -20.41
CA ASN A 1058 -11.88 -18.71 -20.07
C ASN A 1058 -10.76 -19.43 -20.82
N THR A 1059 -9.79 -18.65 -21.32
CA THR A 1059 -8.54 -19.14 -21.90
C THR A 1059 -7.41 -19.01 -20.87
N VAL A 1060 -6.74 -20.11 -20.54
CA VAL A 1060 -5.47 -20.08 -19.81
C VAL A 1060 -4.35 -20.47 -20.77
N ALA A 1061 -3.27 -19.68 -20.74
CA ALA A 1061 -2.08 -19.96 -21.50
C ALA A 1061 -0.83 -19.89 -20.61
N VAL A 1062 0.15 -20.75 -20.90
CA VAL A 1062 1.40 -20.84 -20.17
C VAL A 1062 2.55 -20.88 -21.15
N ALA A 1063 3.37 -19.83 -21.14
CA ALA A 1063 4.65 -19.83 -21.84
C ALA A 1063 5.69 -20.52 -20.95
N LEU A 1064 6.06 -21.75 -21.28
CA LEU A 1064 6.98 -22.59 -20.51
C LEU A 1064 8.38 -22.56 -21.12
N TRP A 1065 9.34 -21.99 -20.40
CA TRP A 1065 10.76 -21.99 -20.74
C TRP A 1065 11.49 -23.03 -19.90
N ALA A 1066 11.91 -24.12 -20.53
CA ALA A 1066 12.79 -25.12 -19.91
C ALA A 1066 14.25 -24.67 -20.08
N MET A 1067 14.96 -24.48 -18.95
CA MET A 1067 16.28 -23.84 -18.94
C MET A 1067 17.45 -24.85 -19.02
N THR A 1068 17.18 -26.15 -18.91
CA THR A 1068 18.20 -27.21 -18.91
C THR A 1068 17.70 -28.44 -19.69
N PRO A 1069 18.48 -28.99 -20.65
CA PRO A 1069 18.07 -30.18 -21.39
C PRO A 1069 18.27 -31.45 -20.55
N ASN A 1070 17.60 -32.54 -20.94
CA ASN A 1070 17.66 -33.87 -20.31
C ASN A 1070 17.18 -33.90 -18.84
N VAL A 1071 16.54 -32.85 -18.35
CA VAL A 1071 15.88 -32.78 -17.03
C VAL A 1071 14.38 -32.88 -17.24
N THR A 1072 13.69 -33.69 -16.42
CA THR A 1072 12.23 -33.75 -16.43
C THR A 1072 11.66 -32.44 -15.87
N ILE A 1073 10.96 -31.70 -16.72
CA ILE A 1073 10.19 -30.51 -16.34
C ILE A 1073 8.71 -30.91 -16.33
N ALA A 1074 8.06 -30.81 -15.17
CA ALA A 1074 6.67 -31.19 -14.95
C ALA A 1074 5.97 -30.17 -14.04
N PRO A 1075 5.50 -29.03 -14.60
CA PRO A 1075 4.65 -28.07 -13.89
C PRO A 1075 3.27 -28.67 -13.63
N ASN A 1076 2.72 -28.47 -12.43
CA ASN A 1076 1.38 -28.94 -12.05
C ASN A 1076 0.48 -27.74 -11.71
N LEU A 1077 -0.13 -27.14 -12.74
CA LEU A 1077 -1.01 -25.99 -12.60
C LEU A 1077 -2.47 -26.43 -12.34
N GLN A 1078 -3.00 -26.10 -11.17
CA GLN A 1078 -4.40 -26.31 -10.80
C GLN A 1078 -5.17 -24.98 -10.71
N LEU A 1079 -6.47 -25.04 -10.98
CA LEU A 1079 -7.42 -23.97 -10.68
C LEU A 1079 -8.02 -24.26 -9.30
N VAL A 1080 -7.99 -23.29 -8.40
CA VAL A 1080 -8.37 -23.43 -6.98
C VAL A 1080 -9.43 -22.39 -6.64
N LEU A 1081 -10.53 -22.83 -6.04
CA LEU A 1081 -11.53 -21.97 -5.41
C LEU A 1081 -11.09 -21.75 -3.96
N ASP A 1082 -10.70 -20.53 -3.63
CA ASP A 1082 -10.10 -20.21 -2.33
C ASP A 1082 -11.14 -20.01 -1.23
N ALA A 1083 -12.24 -19.36 -1.58
CA ALA A 1083 -13.36 -19.08 -0.69
C ALA A 1083 -14.65 -18.84 -1.50
N VAL A 1084 -15.79 -18.82 -0.81
CA VAL A 1084 -17.08 -18.39 -1.35
C VAL A 1084 -17.78 -17.55 -0.30
N TYR A 1085 -18.26 -16.38 -0.71
CA TYR A 1085 -19.04 -15.45 0.10
C TYR A 1085 -20.38 -15.18 -0.61
N ASP A 1086 -21.47 -15.26 0.14
CA ASP A 1086 -22.80 -14.93 -0.33
C ASP A 1086 -23.03 -13.42 -0.21
N GLY A 1087 -22.85 -12.68 -1.32
CA GLY A 1087 -22.77 -11.23 -1.37
C GLY A 1087 -21.82 -10.75 -2.47
N GLY A 1088 -21.04 -9.70 -2.19
CA GLY A 1088 -20.13 -9.06 -3.14
C GLY A 1088 -20.66 -7.72 -3.67
N VAL A 1089 -19.95 -7.14 -4.65
CA VAL A 1089 -20.30 -5.83 -5.24
C VAL A 1089 -21.37 -5.87 -6.32
N GLY A 1090 -21.85 -7.07 -6.68
CA GLY A 1090 -22.79 -7.25 -7.79
C GLY A 1090 -22.05 -7.42 -9.12
N ASN A 1091 -22.40 -6.60 -10.12
CA ASN A 1091 -21.96 -6.82 -11.51
C ASN A 1091 -20.49 -6.45 -11.72
N VAL A 1092 -19.62 -7.47 -11.82
CA VAL A 1092 -18.23 -7.30 -12.26
C VAL A 1092 -18.15 -7.31 -13.79
N VAL A 1093 -17.41 -6.37 -14.36
CA VAL A 1093 -17.27 -6.19 -15.81
C VAL A 1093 -16.05 -6.96 -16.32
N VAL A 1094 -16.25 -7.77 -17.35
CA VAL A 1094 -15.20 -8.50 -18.06
C VAL A 1094 -14.69 -7.66 -19.24
N ASP A 1095 -13.39 -7.36 -19.28
CA ASP A 1095 -12.72 -6.68 -20.40
C ASP A 1095 -11.55 -7.52 -20.92
N ASN A 1096 -11.89 -8.50 -21.76
CA ASN A 1096 -10.98 -9.52 -22.28
C ASN A 1096 -11.01 -9.55 -23.81
N PRO A 1097 -10.48 -8.52 -24.51
CA PRO A 1097 -10.48 -8.48 -25.97
C PRO A 1097 -9.75 -9.70 -26.54
N GLY A 1098 -10.42 -10.37 -27.47
CA GLY A 1098 -9.95 -11.59 -28.11
C GLY A 1098 -8.96 -11.35 -29.25
N TRP A 1099 -8.38 -12.45 -29.74
CA TRP A 1099 -7.46 -12.43 -30.87
C TRP A 1099 -8.16 -12.03 -32.17
N SER A 1100 -7.48 -11.25 -33.03
CA SER A 1100 -7.90 -11.04 -34.41
C SER A 1100 -6.72 -11.02 -35.39
N ALA A 1101 -6.96 -11.60 -36.58
CA ALA A 1101 -6.01 -11.58 -37.69
C ALA A 1101 -5.75 -10.19 -38.29
N LYS A 1102 -6.58 -9.18 -37.94
CA LYS A 1102 -6.44 -7.79 -38.40
C LYS A 1102 -5.69 -6.89 -37.41
N GLY A 1103 -5.31 -7.43 -36.25
CA GLY A 1103 -4.72 -6.71 -35.13
C GLY A 1103 -5.32 -7.17 -33.80
N ARG A 1104 -4.58 -6.95 -32.70
CA ARG A 1104 -5.12 -7.05 -31.34
C ARG A 1104 -5.92 -5.76 -31.11
N ALA A 1105 -7.13 -5.88 -30.57
CA ALA A 1105 -8.03 -4.76 -30.33
C ALA A 1105 -7.71 -4.08 -28.99
#